data_AF-A0A6A6G3L6-F1
#
_entry.id   AF-A0A6A6G3L6-F1
#
_cell.length_a   1.000
_cell.length_b   1.000
_cell.length_c   1.000
_cell.angle_alpha   90.00
_cell.angle_beta   90.00
_cell.angle_gamma   90.00
#
_symmetry.space_group_name_H-M   'P 1'
#
loop_
_entity.id
_entity.type
_entity.pdbx_description
1 polymer ?
#
loop_
_entity_poly.entity_id
_entity_poly.type
_entity_poly.pdbx_seq_one_letter_code
_entity_poly.pdbx_strand_id
1 'polypeptide(L)'
;MRLTTWNVNGIRNPFGYAPWNTNRTFSSMFDILQSDIVVMQELKIQRKDLRDDMVLIDGWDCYFSLPKAKKGYSGVGIYTRNATCAPIKAEEGVLGVLSPPGATTKFRDLPDAEAIGGYPSVTQIAELGVDPEVLDSEGRCVCLEFPAFVLFGVYSPANSNGLRDDFRYGFLCALDCRIRNLIKAGKNVVLVGDLNVSRDEIDTANGDEERIKAGLSHKEYISTPNRRVFNQMIIGGEVVEPRDEGREDSIMWDIVRECHPDRKGMYTHWEQKINARPGNFGSRIDFVLVSKAMKDWVREANIQEGLMGSDHCPVYSEFNDIVPFQDANGQTTDRHMLDLMNPSGYFKAGTRLKDWSIKNVPVFSGKLLPEFDKRRSIKDMFKRPVNPPPTTSTTNGIADKPAPFDRKTPEATNIHGGSNNNSASQDPATQTSPAPIQSSSSPGVKRKASETPAPKGVKRQKSNGQSTQVKLTANKGQQSLKGFFAAKTAPSPTKPADTNTVASDSAAANGHQDVVTNAIPTDAPTFMDFPNRPSTPKKEQDHNHHTSPHSINDDKTSIVSPTKPDPPPPPSPSAYSTDGSVHDPIAAKDSWTRLMSKPAAPLCEHGEPCKTMLTKKKGENQGRSFFMCARPLGPSGAKEKNSQWRCATFHWCSDFKK
;
A
#
# COMPACT_ATOMS: atom_id res chain seq x y z
N MET A 1 -19.89 10.72 1.00
CA MET A 1 -18.58 10.00 1.16
C MET A 1 -17.66 10.32 -0.02
N ARG A 2 -16.37 10.66 0.18
CA ARG A 2 -15.42 10.98 -0.94
C ARG A 2 -14.29 9.95 -1.13
N LEU A 3 -14.06 9.54 -2.36
CA LEU A 3 -12.90 8.75 -2.80
C LEU A 3 -11.99 9.60 -3.68
N THR A 4 -10.68 9.47 -3.49
CA THR A 4 -9.64 10.16 -4.27
C THR A 4 -8.57 9.17 -4.74
N THR A 5 -8.07 9.33 -5.96
CA THR A 5 -6.89 8.63 -6.48
C THR A 5 -5.82 9.62 -6.95
N TRP A 6 -4.54 9.26 -6.83
CA TRP A 6 -3.42 10.12 -7.25
C TRP A 6 -2.12 9.33 -7.48
N ASN A 7 -1.56 9.37 -8.70
CA ASN A 7 -0.17 8.98 -8.89
C ASN A 7 0.76 10.01 -8.23
N VAL A 8 1.40 9.61 -7.12
CA VAL A 8 2.24 10.50 -6.29
C VAL A 8 3.70 10.56 -6.75
N ASN A 9 4.09 9.78 -7.78
CA ASN A 9 5.45 9.72 -8.32
C ASN A 9 6.53 9.52 -7.22
N GLY A 10 6.19 8.74 -6.19
CA GLY A 10 6.94 8.55 -4.96
C GLY A 10 6.19 9.12 -3.75
N ILE A 11 5.79 8.25 -2.82
CA ILE A 11 4.92 8.53 -1.66
C ILE A 11 5.41 9.64 -0.68
N ARG A 12 6.61 10.20 -0.89
CA ARG A 12 7.13 11.33 -0.10
C ARG A 12 7.27 12.64 -0.89
N ASN A 13 7.15 12.61 -2.22
CA ASN A 13 7.38 13.76 -3.09
C ASN A 13 6.40 14.92 -2.84
N PRO A 14 5.09 14.68 -2.63
CA PRO A 14 4.15 15.76 -2.30
C PRO A 14 4.61 16.64 -1.14
N PHE A 15 5.24 16.09 -0.09
CA PHE A 15 5.72 16.85 1.08
C PHE A 15 6.93 17.78 0.80
N GLY A 16 7.35 17.96 -0.46
CA GLY A 16 8.19 19.07 -0.89
C GLY A 16 7.41 20.32 -1.31
N TYR A 17 6.15 20.16 -1.72
CA TYR A 17 5.33 21.19 -2.38
C TYR A 17 4.24 21.74 -1.44
N ALA A 18 3.75 22.93 -1.73
CA ALA A 18 2.54 23.45 -1.10
C ALA A 18 1.30 22.70 -1.63
N PRO A 19 0.24 22.50 -0.81
CA PRO A 19 0.13 22.88 0.61
C PRO A 19 0.85 21.91 1.58
N TRP A 20 1.20 20.71 1.13
CA TRP A 20 1.64 19.56 1.94
C TRP A 20 2.91 19.80 2.76
N ASN A 21 3.79 20.69 2.31
CA ASN A 21 5.01 21.07 3.01
C ASN A 21 4.74 21.80 4.34
N THR A 22 3.55 22.39 4.52
CA THR A 22 3.11 23.11 5.73
C THR A 22 2.97 22.17 6.94
N ASN A 23 2.30 21.03 6.76
CA ASN A 23 2.20 19.99 7.78
C ASN A 23 2.44 18.62 7.14
N ARG A 24 3.68 18.14 7.27
CA ARG A 24 4.25 17.02 6.51
C ARG A 24 3.82 15.66 7.08
N THR A 25 2.50 15.42 7.12
CA THR A 25 1.88 14.18 7.60
C THR A 25 0.78 13.72 6.65
N PHE A 26 0.58 12.40 6.57
CA PHE A 26 -0.47 11.81 5.72
C PHE A 26 -1.88 12.17 6.19
N SER A 27 -2.13 12.32 7.50
CA SER A 27 -3.43 12.82 8.01
C SER A 27 -3.77 14.17 7.39
N SER A 28 -2.88 15.17 7.52
CA SER A 28 -3.13 16.50 6.97
C SER A 28 -3.24 16.52 5.44
N MET A 29 -2.57 15.60 4.75
CA MET A 29 -2.80 15.40 3.31
C MET A 29 -4.22 14.88 3.02
N PHE A 30 -4.66 13.84 3.71
CA PHE A 30 -6.00 13.26 3.50
C PHE A 30 -7.13 14.20 3.94
N ASP A 31 -6.89 15.03 4.96
CA ASP A 31 -7.82 16.05 5.42
C ASP A 31 -7.90 17.25 4.44
N ILE A 32 -6.80 17.60 3.75
CA ILE A 32 -6.80 18.59 2.64
C ILE A 32 -7.49 18.04 1.39
N LEU A 33 -7.33 16.75 1.06
CA LEU A 33 -8.07 16.07 -0.01
C LEU A 33 -9.57 15.85 0.34
N GLN A 34 -9.93 16.01 1.61
CA GLN A 34 -11.27 15.79 2.17
C GLN A 34 -11.80 14.35 1.95
N SER A 35 -10.90 13.36 1.89
CA SER A 35 -11.25 12.00 1.47
C SER A 35 -11.62 11.07 2.63
N ASP A 36 -12.42 10.06 2.30
CA ASP A 36 -12.66 8.84 3.09
C ASP A 36 -11.81 7.66 2.60
N ILE A 37 -11.53 7.61 1.29
CA ILE A 37 -10.66 6.61 0.66
C ILE A 37 -9.62 7.35 -0.19
N VAL A 38 -8.33 7.03 -0.01
CA VAL A 38 -7.24 7.61 -0.81
C VAL A 38 -6.42 6.48 -1.43
N VAL A 39 -6.43 6.40 -2.76
CA VAL A 39 -5.59 5.49 -3.54
C VAL A 39 -4.37 6.25 -4.05
N MET A 40 -3.18 5.68 -3.89
CA MET A 40 -1.91 6.27 -4.32
C MET A 40 -1.15 5.32 -5.24
N GLN A 41 -0.80 5.79 -6.43
CA GLN A 41 0.03 5.09 -7.42
C GLN A 41 1.50 5.55 -7.37
N GLU A 42 2.39 4.71 -7.89
CA GLU A 42 3.84 4.86 -7.85
C GLU A 42 4.38 5.26 -6.46
N LEU A 43 4.19 4.41 -5.45
CA LEU A 43 4.73 4.70 -4.13
C LEU A 43 6.28 4.76 -4.10
N LYS A 44 6.96 4.07 -5.03
CA LYS A 44 8.43 4.00 -5.18
C LYS A 44 9.19 3.57 -3.92
N ILE A 45 8.56 2.75 -3.09
CA ILE A 45 9.13 2.15 -1.87
C ILE A 45 9.05 0.63 -1.90
N GLN A 46 9.91 -0.04 -1.13
CA GLN A 46 9.78 -1.47 -0.82
C GLN A 46 9.26 -1.63 0.62
N ARG A 47 8.82 -2.84 1.00
CA ARG A 47 8.27 -3.14 2.33
C ARG A 47 9.15 -2.65 3.51
N LYS A 48 10.46 -2.74 3.37
CA LYS A 48 11.46 -2.27 4.37
C LYS A 48 11.54 -0.75 4.55
N ASP A 49 11.01 0.02 3.61
CA ASP A 49 11.07 1.48 3.57
C ASP A 49 9.78 2.14 4.15
N LEU A 50 8.77 1.31 4.49
CA LEU A 50 7.57 1.70 5.24
C LEU A 50 7.93 2.20 6.65
N ARG A 51 7.13 3.13 7.18
CA ARG A 51 7.33 3.72 8.51
C ARG A 51 6.00 3.97 9.22
N ASP A 52 6.07 4.21 10.52
CA ASP A 52 4.94 4.50 11.41
C ASP A 52 4.05 5.61 10.87
N ASP A 53 4.64 6.70 10.35
CA ASP A 53 3.91 7.83 9.74
C ASP A 53 3.07 7.46 8.51
N MET A 54 3.33 6.31 7.90
CA MET A 54 2.68 5.83 6.67
C MET A 54 1.68 4.69 6.92
N VAL A 55 1.67 4.12 8.14
CA VAL A 55 0.95 2.87 8.48
C VAL A 55 0.10 3.02 9.74
N LEU A 56 0.64 3.70 10.76
CA LEU A 56 -0.01 3.92 12.05
C LEU A 56 -0.68 5.31 12.08
N ILE A 57 -1.50 5.56 11.06
CA ILE A 57 -2.28 6.80 10.89
C ILE A 57 -3.59 6.67 11.68
N ASP A 58 -4.01 7.74 12.36
CA ASP A 58 -5.12 7.69 13.30
C ASP A 58 -6.48 7.61 12.61
N GLY A 59 -7.27 6.59 12.95
CA GLY A 59 -8.56 6.38 12.30
C GLY A 59 -8.50 6.06 10.81
N TRP A 60 -7.31 5.78 10.27
CA TRP A 60 -7.06 5.42 8.88
C TRP A 60 -6.39 4.06 8.85
N ASP A 61 -6.94 3.11 8.10
CA ASP A 61 -6.27 1.85 7.76
C ASP A 61 -5.60 1.91 6.39
N CYS A 62 -4.70 0.97 6.10
CA CYS A 62 -3.85 1.02 4.92
C CYS A 62 -3.51 -0.36 4.36
N TYR A 63 -3.44 -0.48 3.04
CA TYR A 63 -3.19 -1.71 2.29
C TYR A 63 -2.19 -1.42 1.17
N PHE A 64 -1.19 -2.29 0.95
CA PHE A 64 -0.09 -2.01 0.02
C PHE A 64 0.28 -3.22 -0.83
N SER A 65 0.38 -3.04 -2.14
CA SER A 65 1.11 -3.95 -3.03
C SER A 65 2.39 -3.25 -3.49
N LEU A 66 3.53 -3.86 -3.26
CA LEU A 66 4.85 -3.26 -3.45
C LEU A 66 5.75 -4.16 -4.30
N PRO A 67 6.62 -3.61 -5.16
CA PRO A 67 7.46 -4.39 -6.07
C PRO A 67 8.39 -5.34 -5.30
N LYS A 68 8.33 -6.63 -5.62
CA LYS A 68 9.17 -7.64 -4.96
C LYS A 68 10.64 -7.53 -5.39
N ALA A 69 10.90 -7.30 -6.68
CA ALA A 69 12.26 -7.24 -7.24
C ALA A 69 12.83 -5.82 -7.44
N LYS A 70 12.04 -4.89 -8.00
CA LYS A 70 12.53 -3.57 -8.46
C LYS A 70 12.45 -2.53 -7.32
N LYS A 71 13.59 -1.95 -6.92
CA LYS A 71 13.62 -0.83 -5.94
C LYS A 71 13.23 0.48 -6.62
N GLY A 72 12.46 1.34 -5.94
CA GLY A 72 12.17 2.71 -6.42
C GLY A 72 11.18 2.78 -7.59
N TYR A 73 10.37 1.73 -7.76
CA TYR A 73 9.56 1.45 -8.94
C TYR A 73 8.12 1.16 -8.54
N SER A 74 7.10 1.61 -9.29
CA SER A 74 5.72 1.16 -9.09
C SER A 74 5.26 1.27 -7.62
N GLY A 75 4.39 0.36 -7.17
CA GLY A 75 3.81 0.30 -5.83
C GLY A 75 2.48 1.04 -5.79
N VAL A 76 1.46 0.40 -5.21
CA VAL A 76 0.14 0.98 -4.96
C VAL A 76 -0.21 0.87 -3.49
N GLY A 77 -0.81 1.92 -2.94
CA GLY A 77 -1.36 1.94 -1.58
C GLY A 77 -2.81 2.43 -1.57
N ILE A 78 -3.64 1.82 -0.72
CA ILE A 78 -5.00 2.30 -0.45
C ILE A 78 -5.12 2.61 1.03
N TYR A 79 -5.61 3.80 1.35
CA TYR A 79 -5.95 4.26 2.69
C TYR A 79 -7.46 4.36 2.84
N THR A 80 -8.01 3.92 3.99
CA THR A 80 -9.46 3.89 4.27
C THR A 80 -9.76 4.49 5.65
N ARG A 81 -10.67 5.47 5.72
CA ARG A 81 -11.06 6.15 6.96
C ARG A 81 -12.05 5.29 7.76
N ASN A 82 -11.58 4.69 8.86
CA ASN A 82 -12.34 3.79 9.75
C ASN A 82 -13.68 4.37 10.27
N ALA A 83 -13.80 5.70 10.25
CA ALA A 83 -15.00 6.41 10.66
C ALA A 83 -16.16 6.26 9.65
N THR A 84 -15.85 5.99 8.37
CA THR A 84 -16.83 5.99 7.27
C THR A 84 -16.86 4.69 6.47
N CYS A 85 -15.76 3.94 6.36
CA CYS A 85 -15.74 2.64 5.67
C CYS A 85 -14.86 1.59 6.37
N ALA A 86 -15.16 0.32 6.11
CA ALA A 86 -14.39 -0.83 6.60
C ALA A 86 -14.44 -1.99 5.57
N PRO A 87 -13.33 -2.31 4.89
CA PRO A 87 -13.31 -3.44 3.95
C PRO A 87 -13.36 -4.77 4.70
N ILE A 88 -14.02 -5.76 4.09
CA ILE A 88 -14.19 -7.13 4.62
C ILE A 88 -13.14 -8.11 4.09
N LYS A 89 -12.56 -7.84 2.90
CA LYS A 89 -11.46 -8.62 2.30
C LYS A 89 -10.47 -7.68 1.62
N ALA A 90 -9.22 -8.13 1.45
CA ALA A 90 -8.15 -7.34 0.85
C ALA A 90 -7.05 -8.23 0.24
N GLU A 91 -6.59 -7.88 -0.97
CA GLU A 91 -5.66 -8.67 -1.79
C GLU A 91 -4.63 -7.78 -2.53
N GLU A 92 -3.56 -8.40 -3.01
CA GLU A 92 -2.67 -7.80 -4.03
C GLU A 92 -2.66 -8.59 -5.34
N GLY A 93 -2.43 -7.86 -6.44
CA GLY A 93 -2.45 -8.41 -7.79
C GLY A 93 -3.82 -8.31 -8.46
N VAL A 94 -3.84 -8.58 -9.77
CA VAL A 94 -5.06 -8.70 -10.57
C VAL A 94 -5.46 -10.17 -10.65
N LEU A 95 -4.51 -11.06 -10.92
CA LEU A 95 -4.75 -12.48 -11.18
C LEU A 95 -4.92 -13.32 -9.90
N GLY A 96 -4.50 -12.81 -8.74
CA GLY A 96 -4.57 -13.54 -7.47
C GLY A 96 -3.60 -14.71 -7.39
N VAL A 97 -2.50 -14.68 -8.15
CA VAL A 97 -1.43 -15.71 -8.05
C VAL A 97 -0.53 -15.52 -6.81
N LEU A 98 -0.63 -14.37 -6.15
CA LEU A 98 0.13 -14.05 -4.95
C LEU A 98 -0.57 -14.62 -3.70
N SER A 99 0.16 -14.68 -2.59
CA SER A 99 -0.31 -15.21 -1.31
C SER A 99 -0.48 -14.10 -0.25
N PRO A 100 -1.43 -14.22 0.69
CA PRO A 100 -1.51 -13.35 1.86
C PRO A 100 -0.18 -13.28 2.65
N PRO A 101 0.14 -12.17 3.33
CA PRO A 101 1.36 -12.01 4.13
C PRO A 101 1.58 -13.13 5.17
N GLY A 102 2.49 -14.06 4.85
CA GLY A 102 2.85 -15.20 5.72
C GLY A 102 2.09 -16.50 5.42
N ALA A 103 1.20 -16.51 4.43
CA ALA A 103 0.57 -17.73 3.89
C ALA A 103 1.33 -18.26 2.67
N THR A 104 1.08 -19.53 2.33
CA THR A 104 1.59 -20.20 1.11
C THR A 104 0.51 -20.47 0.06
N THR A 105 -0.76 -20.53 0.46
CA THR A 105 -1.92 -20.58 -0.44
C THR A 105 -2.04 -19.27 -1.21
N LYS A 106 -2.40 -19.30 -2.50
CA LYS A 106 -2.60 -18.09 -3.31
C LYS A 106 -4.00 -17.53 -3.09
N PHE A 107 -4.24 -16.24 -3.32
CA PHE A 107 -5.56 -15.61 -3.14
C PHE A 107 -6.66 -16.34 -3.93
N ARG A 108 -6.35 -16.87 -5.11
CA ARG A 108 -7.26 -17.69 -5.93
C ARG A 108 -7.54 -19.11 -5.41
N ASP A 109 -6.67 -19.62 -4.54
CA ASP A 109 -6.73 -20.98 -3.99
C ASP A 109 -7.28 -20.96 -2.53
N LEU A 110 -7.69 -19.79 -2.03
CA LEU A 110 -8.40 -19.62 -0.76
C LEU A 110 -9.89 -19.97 -0.91
N PRO A 111 -10.59 -20.34 0.18
CA PRO A 111 -12.05 -20.50 0.16
C PRO A 111 -12.78 -19.22 -0.30
N ASP A 112 -13.95 -19.36 -0.93
CA ASP A 112 -14.79 -18.22 -1.38
C ASP A 112 -15.19 -17.27 -0.23
N ALA A 113 -15.25 -17.79 1.01
CA ALA A 113 -15.48 -17.00 2.21
C ALA A 113 -14.33 -16.01 2.52
N GLU A 114 -13.12 -16.26 2.01
CA GLU A 114 -11.90 -15.49 2.26
C GLU A 114 -11.42 -14.71 1.01
N ALA A 115 -11.54 -15.30 -0.19
CA ALA A 115 -11.15 -14.68 -1.46
C ALA A 115 -12.15 -13.62 -1.95
N ILE A 116 -11.68 -12.53 -2.58
CA ILE A 116 -12.53 -11.56 -3.29
C ILE A 116 -13.14 -12.19 -4.55
N GLY A 117 -12.39 -13.08 -5.20
CA GLY A 117 -12.85 -13.88 -6.34
C GLY A 117 -12.79 -13.15 -7.68
N GLY A 118 -13.55 -13.67 -8.65
CA GLY A 118 -13.66 -13.13 -10.01
C GLY A 118 -12.44 -13.35 -10.91
N TYR A 119 -11.46 -14.13 -10.48
CA TYR A 119 -10.20 -14.32 -11.22
C TYR A 119 -10.43 -14.81 -12.66
N PRO A 120 -9.60 -14.38 -13.64
CA PRO A 120 -9.59 -14.97 -14.97
C PRO A 120 -9.30 -16.49 -14.91
N SER A 121 -9.90 -17.26 -15.81
CA SER A 121 -9.70 -18.71 -15.91
C SER A 121 -8.26 -19.07 -16.32
N VAL A 122 -7.86 -20.33 -16.12
CA VAL A 122 -6.51 -20.81 -16.49
C VAL A 122 -6.22 -20.60 -17.98
N THR A 123 -7.22 -20.80 -18.86
CA THR A 123 -7.12 -20.53 -20.30
C THR A 123 -6.91 -19.04 -20.56
N GLN A 124 -7.77 -18.17 -20.00
CA GLN A 124 -7.66 -16.72 -20.15
C GLN A 124 -6.34 -16.16 -19.63
N ILE A 125 -5.74 -16.78 -18.60
CA ILE A 125 -4.41 -16.41 -18.09
C ILE A 125 -3.31 -16.77 -19.08
N ALA A 126 -3.40 -17.94 -19.74
CA ALA A 126 -2.43 -18.34 -20.77
C ALA A 126 -2.53 -17.46 -22.02
N GLU A 127 -3.75 -17.04 -22.40
CA GLU A 127 -4.03 -16.14 -23.51
C GLU A 127 -3.45 -14.72 -23.33
N LEU A 128 -3.10 -14.31 -22.10
CA LEU A 128 -2.44 -13.01 -21.86
C LEU A 128 -1.01 -12.94 -22.42
N GLY A 129 -0.39 -14.07 -22.75
CA GLY A 129 0.98 -14.13 -23.30
C GLY A 129 2.12 -13.74 -22.35
N VAL A 130 1.83 -13.61 -21.04
CA VAL A 130 2.73 -13.02 -20.03
C VAL A 130 2.83 -13.90 -18.79
N ASP A 131 3.97 -13.87 -18.10
CA ASP A 131 4.13 -14.62 -16.85
C ASP A 131 3.18 -14.07 -15.76
N PRO A 132 2.29 -14.90 -15.18
CA PRO A 132 1.29 -14.44 -14.21
C PRO A 132 1.88 -13.89 -12.91
N GLU A 133 3.00 -14.45 -12.43
CA GLU A 133 3.63 -13.99 -11.18
C GLU A 133 4.41 -12.70 -11.40
N VAL A 134 5.05 -12.51 -12.57
CA VAL A 134 5.63 -11.23 -12.97
C VAL A 134 4.57 -10.14 -13.12
N LEU A 135 3.38 -10.47 -13.64
CA LEU A 135 2.26 -9.52 -13.78
C LEU A 135 1.80 -8.98 -12.43
N ASP A 136 1.45 -9.86 -11.48
CA ASP A 136 0.97 -9.41 -10.17
C ASP A 136 2.08 -8.82 -9.28
N SER A 137 3.32 -9.36 -9.33
CA SER A 137 4.40 -9.00 -8.38
C SER A 137 5.13 -7.67 -8.64
N GLU A 138 4.76 -6.93 -9.70
CA GLU A 138 5.26 -5.56 -9.92
C GLU A 138 4.65 -4.50 -8.98
N GLY A 139 3.74 -4.87 -8.08
CA GLY A 139 3.15 -3.94 -7.11
C GLY A 139 2.14 -2.98 -7.74
N ARG A 140 1.29 -3.50 -8.64
CA ARG A 140 0.46 -2.70 -9.57
C ARG A 140 -1.03 -2.66 -9.27
N CYS A 141 -1.51 -3.49 -8.34
CA CYS A 141 -2.92 -3.60 -8.00
C CYS A 141 -3.08 -3.93 -6.52
N VAL A 142 -3.93 -3.16 -5.82
CA VAL A 142 -4.51 -3.51 -4.53
C VAL A 142 -6.01 -3.60 -4.71
N CYS A 143 -6.61 -4.69 -4.23
CA CYS A 143 -8.05 -4.94 -4.35
C CYS A 143 -8.65 -5.04 -2.94
N LEU A 144 -9.70 -4.26 -2.66
CA LEU A 144 -10.44 -4.28 -1.38
C LEU A 144 -11.92 -4.58 -1.65
N GLU A 145 -12.52 -5.51 -0.90
CA GLU A 145 -13.96 -5.72 -0.94
C GLU A 145 -14.61 -4.99 0.25
N PHE A 146 -15.52 -4.08 -0.02
CA PHE A 146 -16.49 -3.55 0.93
C PHE A 146 -17.84 -4.27 0.68
N PRO A 147 -18.78 -4.29 1.65
CA PRO A 147 -20.10 -4.89 1.42
C PRO A 147 -20.92 -4.19 0.31
N ALA A 148 -20.57 -2.95 -0.04
CA ALA A 148 -21.16 -2.19 -1.15
C ALA A 148 -20.59 -2.54 -2.53
N PHE A 149 -19.27 -2.68 -2.64
CA PHE A 149 -18.52 -2.84 -3.90
C PHE A 149 -17.08 -3.33 -3.67
N VAL A 150 -16.48 -3.87 -4.73
CA VAL A 150 -15.04 -4.16 -4.81
C VAL A 150 -14.30 -2.95 -5.38
N LEU A 151 -13.26 -2.46 -4.69
CA LEU A 151 -12.39 -1.37 -5.12
C LEU A 151 -11.07 -1.91 -5.66
N PHE A 152 -10.76 -1.61 -6.92
CA PHE A 152 -9.44 -1.78 -7.53
C PHE A 152 -8.70 -0.45 -7.51
N GLY A 153 -7.60 -0.38 -6.74
CA GLY A 153 -6.59 0.67 -6.88
C GLY A 153 -5.48 0.16 -7.79
N VAL A 154 -5.31 0.80 -8.96
CA VAL A 154 -4.44 0.30 -10.04
C VAL A 154 -3.37 1.32 -10.43
N TYR A 155 -2.18 0.81 -10.77
CA TYR A 155 -1.14 1.48 -11.55
C TYR A 155 -0.79 0.63 -12.77
N SER A 156 -1.35 0.99 -13.93
CA SER A 156 -1.16 0.29 -15.20
C SER A 156 0.28 0.44 -15.73
N PRO A 157 0.80 -0.50 -16.54
CA PRO A 157 2.14 -0.37 -17.11
C PRO A 157 2.24 0.77 -18.13
N ALA A 158 3.01 1.80 -17.80
CA ALA A 158 3.41 2.83 -18.76
C ALA A 158 4.20 2.24 -19.95
N ASN A 159 3.92 2.71 -21.17
CA ASN A 159 4.72 2.36 -22.34
C ASN A 159 5.79 3.42 -22.61
N SER A 160 6.79 3.50 -21.73
CA SER A 160 7.83 4.54 -21.79
C SER A 160 8.95 4.27 -22.80
N ASN A 161 8.95 3.13 -23.50
CA ASN A 161 10.01 2.76 -24.46
C ASN A 161 9.63 1.74 -25.56
N GLY A 162 8.36 1.37 -25.73
CA GLY A 162 7.90 0.37 -26.71
C GLY A 162 8.23 -1.09 -26.38
N LEU A 163 9.00 -1.38 -25.33
CA LEU A 163 9.48 -2.73 -25.03
C LEU A 163 8.56 -3.54 -24.09
N ARG A 164 7.33 -3.08 -23.84
CA ARG A 164 6.40 -3.69 -22.86
C ARG A 164 4.93 -3.69 -23.27
N ASP A 165 4.60 -3.47 -24.54
CA ASP A 165 3.18 -3.38 -24.95
C ASP A 165 2.39 -4.68 -24.70
N ASP A 166 3.00 -5.86 -24.91
CA ASP A 166 2.38 -7.15 -24.56
C ASP A 166 2.07 -7.25 -23.04
N PHE A 167 3.03 -6.82 -22.20
CA PHE A 167 2.86 -6.81 -20.74
C PHE A 167 1.77 -5.84 -20.29
N ARG A 168 1.69 -4.68 -20.94
CA ARG A 168 0.67 -3.67 -20.70
C ARG A 168 -0.72 -4.16 -21.12
N TYR A 169 -0.82 -4.73 -22.32
CA TYR A 169 -2.05 -5.30 -22.88
C TYR A 169 -2.56 -6.47 -22.05
N GLY A 170 -1.68 -7.43 -21.70
CA GLY A 170 -2.01 -8.55 -20.82
C GLY A 170 -2.50 -8.09 -19.43
N PHE A 171 -1.89 -7.04 -18.85
CA PHE A 171 -2.37 -6.45 -17.59
C PHE A 171 -3.77 -5.83 -17.72
N LEU A 172 -4.04 -5.08 -18.79
CA LEU A 172 -5.35 -4.45 -18.98
C LEU A 172 -6.44 -5.47 -19.33
N CYS A 173 -6.13 -6.50 -20.14
CA CYS A 173 -7.01 -7.63 -20.41
C CYS A 173 -7.35 -8.43 -19.14
N ALA A 174 -6.36 -8.69 -18.28
CA ALA A 174 -6.58 -9.34 -16.99
C ALA A 174 -7.53 -8.54 -16.08
N LEU A 175 -7.40 -7.21 -16.08
CA LEU A 175 -8.19 -6.30 -15.26
C LEU A 175 -9.65 -6.23 -15.75
N ASP A 176 -9.86 -5.98 -17.04
CA ASP A 176 -11.19 -6.01 -17.69
C ASP A 176 -11.89 -7.37 -17.46
N CYS A 177 -11.19 -8.48 -17.65
CA CYS A 177 -11.72 -9.82 -17.40
C CYS A 177 -12.14 -10.02 -15.93
N ARG A 178 -11.29 -9.66 -14.95
CA ARG A 178 -11.64 -9.80 -13.53
C ARG A 178 -12.82 -8.92 -13.12
N ILE A 179 -12.90 -7.70 -13.65
CA ILE A 179 -14.03 -6.79 -13.36
C ILE A 179 -15.33 -7.35 -13.96
N ARG A 180 -15.33 -7.84 -15.20
CA ARG A 180 -16.48 -8.52 -15.83
C ARG A 180 -16.95 -9.72 -15.01
N ASN A 181 -16.03 -10.56 -14.55
CA ASN A 181 -16.34 -11.72 -13.71
C ASN A 181 -16.96 -11.33 -12.36
N LEU A 182 -16.48 -10.27 -11.70
CA LEU A 182 -17.05 -9.77 -10.45
C LEU A 182 -18.46 -9.19 -10.64
N ILE A 183 -18.68 -8.42 -11.71
CA ILE A 183 -20.01 -7.90 -12.07
C ILE A 183 -20.98 -9.04 -12.41
N LYS A 184 -20.52 -10.07 -13.14
CA LYS A 184 -21.29 -11.29 -13.43
C LYS A 184 -21.61 -12.10 -12.16
N ALA A 185 -20.78 -12.01 -11.12
CA ALA A 185 -21.04 -12.55 -9.79
C ALA A 185 -21.90 -11.63 -8.90
N GLY A 186 -22.53 -10.59 -9.46
CA GLY A 186 -23.43 -9.68 -8.75
C GLY A 186 -22.73 -8.61 -7.89
N LYS A 187 -21.40 -8.47 -7.97
CA LYS A 187 -20.67 -7.44 -7.22
C LYS A 187 -20.56 -6.15 -8.01
N ASN A 188 -20.93 -5.04 -7.39
CA ASN A 188 -20.54 -3.71 -7.86
C ASN A 188 -19.01 -3.56 -7.79
N VAL A 189 -18.43 -2.79 -8.72
CA VAL A 189 -16.98 -2.57 -8.82
C VAL A 189 -16.68 -1.09 -9.03
N VAL A 190 -15.65 -0.61 -8.35
CA VAL A 190 -15.02 0.69 -8.57
C VAL A 190 -13.56 0.45 -8.97
N LEU A 191 -13.14 1.01 -10.10
CA LEU A 191 -11.75 0.95 -10.59
C LEU A 191 -11.19 2.36 -10.63
N VAL A 192 -10.09 2.60 -9.91
CA VAL A 192 -9.45 3.92 -9.88
C VAL A 192 -7.95 3.85 -10.06
N GLY A 193 -7.41 4.91 -10.65
CA GLY A 193 -5.98 5.13 -10.75
C GLY A 193 -5.48 5.51 -12.12
N ASP A 194 -4.16 5.55 -12.20
CA ASP A 194 -3.42 5.73 -13.44
C ASP A 194 -3.51 4.45 -14.28
N LEU A 195 -4.31 4.54 -15.34
CA LEU A 195 -4.50 3.47 -16.33
C LEU A 195 -3.55 3.63 -17.53
N ASN A 196 -2.73 4.68 -17.55
CA ASN A 196 -1.74 5.03 -18.58
C ASN A 196 -2.30 5.14 -20.01
N VAL A 197 -3.63 5.28 -20.16
CA VAL A 197 -4.36 5.28 -21.43
C VAL A 197 -5.32 6.48 -21.47
N SER A 198 -5.36 7.22 -22.58
CA SER A 198 -6.42 8.21 -22.86
C SER A 198 -7.58 7.53 -23.59
N ARG A 199 -8.83 7.91 -23.29
CA ARG A 199 -10.04 7.35 -23.91
C ARG A 199 -10.17 7.74 -25.39
N ASP A 200 -9.85 9.00 -25.66
CA ASP A 200 -10.25 9.76 -26.84
C ASP A 200 -9.28 10.94 -27.08
N GLU A 201 -9.37 11.62 -28.22
CA GLU A 201 -8.49 12.74 -28.61
C GLU A 201 -8.61 13.94 -27.65
N ILE A 202 -9.81 14.23 -27.14
CA ILE A 202 -10.06 15.29 -26.13
C ILE A 202 -9.33 15.07 -24.79
N ASP A 203 -8.87 13.85 -24.52
CA ASP A 203 -8.11 13.49 -23.31
C ASP A 203 -6.60 13.73 -23.44
N THR A 204 -6.08 14.17 -24.60
CA THR A 204 -4.65 14.44 -24.82
C THR A 204 -4.42 15.82 -25.45
N ALA A 205 -3.51 16.61 -24.90
CA ALA A 205 -3.09 17.88 -25.49
C ALA A 205 -2.47 17.64 -26.88
N ASN A 206 -3.00 18.32 -27.89
CA ASN A 206 -2.63 18.17 -29.29
C ASN A 206 -2.75 16.71 -29.80
N GLY A 207 -3.65 15.90 -29.23
CA GLY A 207 -3.84 14.49 -29.62
C GLY A 207 -4.07 14.29 -31.12
N ASP A 208 -4.78 15.21 -31.78
CA ASP A 208 -4.93 15.26 -33.24
C ASP A 208 -3.58 15.40 -33.97
N GLU A 209 -2.73 16.33 -33.54
CA GLU A 209 -1.43 16.60 -34.16
C GLU A 209 -0.47 15.43 -33.93
N GLU A 210 -0.45 14.86 -32.73
CA GLU A 210 0.36 13.68 -32.42
C GLU A 210 -0.08 12.48 -33.26
N ARG A 211 -1.41 12.27 -33.41
CA ARG A 211 -1.97 11.22 -34.26
C ARG A 211 -1.62 11.42 -35.73
N ILE A 212 -1.78 12.63 -36.26
CA ILE A 212 -1.41 12.98 -37.64
C ILE A 212 0.10 12.80 -37.87
N LYS A 213 0.94 13.21 -36.92
CA LYS A 213 2.40 13.05 -36.96
C LYS A 213 2.84 11.59 -36.86
N ALA A 214 2.07 10.73 -36.19
CA ALA A 214 2.25 9.28 -36.18
C ALA A 214 1.73 8.59 -37.46
N GLY A 215 1.10 9.33 -38.38
CA GLY A 215 0.53 8.80 -39.63
C GLY A 215 -0.77 8.00 -39.45
N LEU A 216 -1.40 8.07 -38.27
CA LEU A 216 -2.58 7.27 -37.93
C LEU A 216 -3.89 7.98 -38.32
N SER A 217 -4.85 7.24 -38.85
CA SER A 217 -6.24 7.66 -38.86
C SER A 217 -6.83 7.65 -37.44
N HIS A 218 -7.91 8.41 -37.23
CA HIS A 218 -8.69 8.36 -35.98
C HIS A 218 -9.10 6.91 -35.64
N LYS A 219 -9.52 6.14 -36.66
CA LYS A 219 -9.90 4.74 -36.51
C LYS A 219 -8.78 3.85 -35.95
N GLU A 220 -7.55 4.02 -36.45
CA GLU A 220 -6.39 3.26 -35.96
C GLU A 220 -5.98 3.71 -34.55
N TYR A 221 -6.05 5.00 -34.25
CA TYR A 221 -5.77 5.55 -32.92
C TYR A 221 -6.73 4.99 -31.85
N ILE A 222 -8.05 5.03 -32.10
CA ILE A 222 -9.06 4.41 -31.23
C ILE A 222 -8.86 2.89 -31.12
N SER A 223 -8.48 2.23 -32.21
CA SER A 223 -8.28 0.78 -32.26
C SER A 223 -6.95 0.27 -31.70
N THR A 224 -6.04 1.15 -31.25
CA THR A 224 -4.79 0.72 -30.60
C THR A 224 -5.08 -0.23 -29.41
N PRO A 225 -4.34 -1.34 -29.21
CA PRO A 225 -4.82 -2.47 -28.40
C PRO A 225 -5.28 -2.11 -26.98
N ASN A 226 -4.52 -1.26 -26.29
CA ASN A 226 -4.87 -0.80 -24.95
C ASN A 226 -6.07 0.16 -24.92
N ARG A 227 -6.22 1.05 -25.91
CA ARG A 227 -7.38 1.95 -26.00
C ARG A 227 -8.64 1.19 -26.40
N ARG A 228 -8.53 0.21 -27.30
CA ARG A 228 -9.63 -0.69 -27.69
C ARG A 228 -10.17 -1.49 -26.50
N VAL A 229 -9.32 -2.10 -25.67
CA VAL A 229 -9.79 -2.82 -24.46
C VAL A 229 -10.44 -1.84 -23.47
N PHE A 230 -9.84 -0.66 -23.28
CA PHE A 230 -10.40 0.36 -22.39
C PHE A 230 -11.78 0.86 -22.84
N ASN A 231 -11.92 1.28 -24.09
CA ASN A 231 -13.19 1.80 -24.63
C ASN A 231 -14.29 0.73 -24.70
N GLN A 232 -13.95 -0.56 -24.76
CA GLN A 232 -14.95 -1.63 -24.63
C GLN A 232 -15.47 -1.83 -23.21
N MET A 233 -14.69 -1.47 -22.18
CA MET A 233 -15.12 -1.47 -20.78
C MET A 233 -15.99 -0.25 -20.46
N ILE A 234 -15.68 0.91 -21.05
CA ILE A 234 -16.34 2.21 -20.77
C ILE A 234 -17.64 2.40 -21.57
N ILE A 235 -18.69 2.80 -20.87
CA ILE A 235 -19.98 3.19 -21.46
C ILE A 235 -19.80 4.49 -22.26
N GLY A 236 -20.14 4.44 -23.55
CA GLY A 236 -19.87 5.51 -24.50
C GLY A 236 -18.39 5.60 -24.92
N GLY A 237 -17.57 4.57 -24.70
CA GLY A 237 -16.25 4.46 -25.34
C GLY A 237 -16.39 4.10 -26.82
N GLU A 238 -15.64 4.75 -27.70
CA GLU A 238 -15.68 4.43 -29.14
C GLU A 238 -14.97 3.12 -29.44
N VAL A 239 -15.61 2.27 -30.24
CA VAL A 239 -15.08 0.99 -30.72
C VAL A 239 -15.43 0.86 -32.21
N VAL A 240 -14.41 0.88 -33.07
CA VAL A 240 -14.56 1.04 -34.53
C VAL A 240 -14.89 -0.27 -35.25
N GLU A 241 -14.25 -1.36 -34.83
CA GLU A 241 -14.44 -2.72 -35.33
C GLU A 241 -15.33 -3.53 -34.37
N PRO A 242 -16.04 -4.59 -34.83
CA PRO A 242 -16.90 -5.43 -33.99
C PRO A 242 -16.24 -5.80 -32.67
N ARG A 243 -16.97 -5.73 -31.56
CA ARG A 243 -16.42 -5.93 -30.20
C ARG A 243 -15.80 -7.33 -30.04
N ASP A 244 -14.74 -7.41 -29.23
CA ASP A 244 -14.08 -8.66 -28.88
C ASP A 244 -15.06 -9.59 -28.15
N GLU A 245 -14.88 -10.90 -28.28
CA GLU A 245 -15.66 -11.91 -27.55
C GLU A 245 -15.56 -11.72 -26.03
N GLY A 246 -16.70 -11.70 -25.34
CA GLY A 246 -16.81 -11.38 -23.91
C GLY A 246 -16.75 -9.89 -23.59
N ARG A 247 -16.61 -9.00 -24.60
CA ARG A 247 -16.57 -7.53 -24.46
C ARG A 247 -17.73 -6.81 -25.13
N GLU A 248 -18.78 -7.54 -25.49
CA GLU A 248 -19.99 -7.04 -26.15
C GLU A 248 -20.63 -5.90 -25.34
N ASP A 249 -20.81 -6.12 -24.03
CA ASP A 249 -21.33 -5.12 -23.10
C ASP A 249 -20.26 -4.13 -22.61
N SER A 250 -20.67 -2.86 -22.49
CA SER A 250 -19.94 -1.84 -21.72
C SER A 250 -20.44 -1.82 -20.28
N ILE A 251 -19.50 -1.88 -19.32
CA ILE A 251 -19.78 -2.26 -17.94
C ILE A 251 -19.47 -1.18 -16.89
N MET A 252 -18.70 -0.15 -17.25
CA MET A 252 -18.31 0.93 -16.31
C MET A 252 -18.56 2.32 -16.88
N TRP A 253 -18.92 3.26 -16.01
CA TRP A 253 -18.97 4.70 -16.30
C TRP A 253 -17.64 5.35 -15.97
N ASP A 254 -17.14 6.17 -16.89
CA ASP A 254 -16.05 7.13 -16.67
C ASP A 254 -16.64 8.40 -16.05
N ILE A 255 -16.79 8.38 -14.72
CA ILE A 255 -17.72 9.28 -14.04
C ILE A 255 -17.23 10.75 -14.00
N VAL A 256 -15.92 10.98 -14.17
CA VAL A 256 -15.36 12.33 -14.33
C VAL A 256 -15.75 12.92 -15.69
N ARG A 257 -15.73 12.12 -16.78
CA ARG A 257 -16.19 12.56 -18.10
C ARG A 257 -17.72 12.62 -18.19
N GLU A 258 -18.44 11.82 -17.40
CA GLU A 258 -19.91 11.97 -17.24
C GLU A 258 -20.29 13.31 -16.58
N CYS A 259 -19.56 13.74 -15.54
CA CYS A 259 -19.77 15.06 -14.92
C CYS A 259 -19.30 16.23 -15.79
N HIS A 260 -18.33 16.00 -16.70
CA HIS A 260 -17.66 17.06 -17.49
C HIS A 260 -17.48 16.65 -18.97
N PRO A 261 -18.56 16.37 -19.73
CA PRO A 261 -18.48 15.77 -21.07
C PRO A 261 -17.60 16.58 -22.02
N ASP A 262 -17.94 17.85 -22.26
CA ASP A 262 -17.26 18.69 -23.25
C ASP A 262 -16.01 19.41 -22.71
N ARG A 263 -15.58 19.13 -21.46
CA ARG A 263 -14.47 19.85 -20.82
C ARG A 263 -13.13 19.52 -21.49
N LYS A 264 -12.65 20.42 -22.34
CA LYS A 264 -11.29 20.41 -22.89
C LYS A 264 -10.26 20.80 -21.81
N GLY A 265 -9.02 20.35 -21.97
CA GLY A 265 -7.93 20.68 -21.03
C GLY A 265 -8.02 19.99 -19.67
N MET A 266 -8.89 19.00 -19.49
CA MET A 266 -9.11 18.24 -18.25
C MET A 266 -8.05 17.14 -18.06
N TYR A 267 -6.77 17.51 -18.14
CA TYR A 267 -5.65 16.57 -18.05
C TYR A 267 -5.29 16.25 -16.60
N THR A 268 -4.67 15.09 -16.37
CA THR A 268 -4.27 14.62 -15.04
C THR A 268 -2.77 14.42 -14.90
N HIS A 269 -2.03 14.28 -16.00
CA HIS A 269 -0.58 14.09 -16.07
C HIS A 269 0.08 15.11 -17.02
N TRP A 270 1.24 15.63 -16.63
CA TRP A 270 2.06 16.57 -17.43
C TRP A 270 3.56 16.23 -17.34
N GLU A 271 4.23 16.04 -18.49
CA GLU A 271 5.66 15.68 -18.53
C GLU A 271 6.57 16.77 -17.93
N GLN A 272 7.41 16.37 -16.98
CA GLN A 272 8.30 17.28 -16.24
C GLN A 272 9.46 17.80 -17.08
N LYS A 273 10.02 16.97 -17.97
CA LYS A 273 11.24 17.29 -18.76
C LYS A 273 11.08 18.54 -19.64
N ILE A 274 9.87 18.80 -20.12
CA ILE A 274 9.52 19.96 -20.95
C ILE A 274 8.74 21.04 -20.17
N ASN A 275 8.61 20.89 -18.85
CA ASN A 275 7.79 21.73 -17.98
C ASN A 275 6.37 21.95 -18.53
N ALA A 276 5.65 20.85 -18.82
CA ALA A 276 4.40 20.92 -19.61
C ALA A 276 3.19 21.50 -18.84
N ARG A 277 3.22 21.44 -17.50
CA ARG A 277 2.06 21.76 -16.62
C ARG A 277 1.59 23.22 -16.67
N PRO A 278 2.46 24.26 -16.66
CA PRO A 278 2.02 25.66 -16.75
C PRO A 278 1.35 26.02 -18.08
N GLY A 279 1.70 25.33 -19.18
CA GLY A 279 1.01 25.45 -20.48
C GLY A 279 -0.21 24.55 -20.63
N ASN A 280 -0.57 23.80 -19.58
CA ASN A 280 -1.55 22.72 -19.57
C ASN A 280 -1.39 21.71 -20.74
N PHE A 281 -0.16 21.40 -21.13
CA PHE A 281 0.13 20.39 -22.17
C PHE A 281 0.27 19.02 -21.49
N GLY A 282 -0.78 18.20 -21.49
CA GLY A 282 -0.85 16.97 -20.71
C GLY A 282 -1.75 15.90 -21.31
N SER A 283 -2.11 14.91 -20.49
CA SER A 283 -3.14 13.92 -20.83
C SER A 283 -3.95 13.50 -19.61
N ARG A 284 -5.19 13.07 -19.82
CA ARG A 284 -6.04 12.44 -18.81
C ARG A 284 -5.82 10.92 -18.87
N ILE A 285 -5.12 10.40 -17.88
CA ILE A 285 -4.79 8.97 -17.74
C ILE A 285 -5.13 8.41 -16.35
N ASP A 286 -5.52 9.28 -15.41
CA ASP A 286 -6.02 8.94 -14.07
C ASP A 286 -7.55 8.98 -14.07
N PHE A 287 -8.20 7.91 -13.63
CA PHE A 287 -9.65 7.75 -13.70
C PHE A 287 -10.27 7.40 -12.35
N VAL A 288 -11.57 7.73 -12.22
CA VAL A 288 -12.48 7.07 -11.28
C VAL A 288 -13.63 6.47 -12.10
N LEU A 289 -13.70 5.14 -12.10
CA LEU A 289 -14.65 4.35 -12.86
C LEU A 289 -15.55 3.57 -11.91
N VAL A 290 -16.86 3.51 -12.21
CA VAL A 290 -17.85 2.78 -11.39
C VAL A 290 -18.70 1.86 -12.26
N SER A 291 -19.15 0.72 -11.73
CA SER A 291 -20.06 -0.18 -12.45
C SER A 291 -21.32 0.53 -12.95
N LYS A 292 -21.89 0.03 -14.06
CA LYS A 292 -23.11 0.56 -14.71
C LYS A 292 -24.25 0.92 -13.74
N ALA A 293 -24.47 0.10 -12.70
CA ALA A 293 -25.53 0.28 -11.69
C ALA A 293 -25.22 1.34 -10.60
N MET A 294 -23.98 1.82 -10.51
CA MET A 294 -23.54 2.81 -9.52
C MET A 294 -23.59 4.25 -10.03
N LYS A 295 -24.13 4.51 -11.23
CA LYS A 295 -24.09 5.85 -11.86
C LYS A 295 -24.68 6.92 -10.92
N ASP A 296 -25.90 6.67 -10.46
CA ASP A 296 -26.68 7.61 -9.66
C ASP A 296 -26.26 7.62 -8.17
N TRP A 297 -25.24 6.82 -7.81
CA TRP A 297 -24.61 6.89 -6.50
C TRP A 297 -23.65 8.08 -6.38
N VAL A 298 -23.16 8.62 -7.50
CA VAL A 298 -22.19 9.73 -7.54
C VAL A 298 -22.91 11.08 -7.53
N ARG A 299 -22.41 11.99 -6.69
CA ARG A 299 -22.90 13.36 -6.53
C ARG A 299 -22.09 14.36 -7.35
N GLU A 300 -20.77 14.20 -7.34
CA GLU A 300 -19.80 15.01 -8.06
C GLU A 300 -18.52 14.21 -8.33
N ALA A 301 -17.82 14.52 -9.40
CA ALA A 301 -16.47 14.03 -9.67
C ALA A 301 -15.68 15.09 -10.43
N ASN A 302 -14.36 15.21 -10.16
CA ASN A 302 -13.49 16.15 -10.86
C ASN A 302 -12.01 15.79 -10.70
N ILE A 303 -11.16 16.48 -11.46
CA ILE A 303 -9.72 16.56 -11.24
C ILE A 303 -9.39 17.66 -10.22
N GLN A 304 -8.16 17.69 -9.72
CA GLN A 304 -7.65 18.74 -8.82
C GLN A 304 -6.31 19.31 -9.34
N GLU A 305 -6.31 19.81 -10.58
CA GLU A 305 -5.15 20.27 -11.35
C GLU A 305 -4.28 21.34 -10.64
N GLY A 306 -4.87 22.12 -9.72
CA GLY A 306 -4.15 23.08 -8.89
C GLY A 306 -3.29 22.47 -7.77
N LEU A 307 -3.48 21.18 -7.45
CA LEU A 307 -2.70 20.49 -6.42
C LEU A 307 -1.38 19.96 -6.99
N MET A 308 -0.31 20.68 -6.69
CA MET A 308 1.08 20.30 -6.97
C MET A 308 1.53 19.15 -6.05
N GLY A 309 2.64 18.47 -6.39
CA GLY A 309 3.21 17.40 -5.58
C GLY A 309 3.78 16.22 -6.37
N SER A 310 3.31 16.08 -7.60
CA SER A 310 3.64 15.04 -8.58
C SER A 310 3.54 15.66 -10.00
N ASP A 311 3.98 14.95 -11.03
CA ASP A 311 3.59 15.22 -12.43
C ASP A 311 2.11 14.94 -12.67
N HIS A 312 1.46 14.17 -11.80
CA HIS A 312 0.01 14.01 -11.82
C HIS A 312 -0.69 14.95 -10.82
N CYS A 313 -1.99 15.20 -11.01
CA CYS A 313 -2.89 15.75 -10.00
C CYS A 313 -3.82 14.67 -9.42
N PRO A 314 -4.41 14.88 -8.24
CA PRO A 314 -5.48 14.02 -7.74
C PRO A 314 -6.72 14.06 -8.64
N VAL A 315 -7.47 12.97 -8.63
CA VAL A 315 -8.81 12.83 -9.23
C VAL A 315 -9.74 12.27 -8.16
N TYR A 316 -10.96 12.80 -8.05
CA TYR A 316 -11.90 12.39 -7.01
C TYR A 316 -13.31 12.15 -7.53
N SER A 317 -14.07 11.36 -6.77
CA SER A 317 -15.51 11.20 -6.88
C SER A 317 -16.10 11.23 -5.48
N GLU A 318 -17.20 11.94 -5.31
CA GLU A 318 -17.99 11.95 -4.08
C GLU A 318 -19.34 11.29 -4.33
N PHE A 319 -19.71 10.39 -3.42
CA PHE A 319 -20.94 9.62 -3.46
C PHE A 319 -21.99 10.26 -2.55
N ASN A 320 -23.25 10.20 -3.01
CA ASN A 320 -24.43 10.56 -2.23
C ASN A 320 -24.48 9.74 -0.93
N ASP A 321 -24.94 10.37 0.16
CA ASP A 321 -24.99 9.69 1.47
C ASP A 321 -26.21 8.75 1.59
N ILE A 322 -27.18 8.85 0.68
CA ILE A 322 -28.23 7.85 0.42
C ILE A 322 -28.17 7.49 -1.07
N VAL A 323 -28.24 6.20 -1.40
CA VAL A 323 -28.15 5.70 -2.78
C VAL A 323 -29.17 4.59 -3.06
N PRO A 324 -29.65 4.44 -4.31
CA PRO A 324 -30.48 3.32 -4.71
C PRO A 324 -29.65 2.04 -4.77
N PHE A 325 -29.90 1.12 -3.85
CA PHE A 325 -29.19 -0.15 -3.73
C PHE A 325 -30.12 -1.32 -4.06
N GLN A 326 -29.74 -2.13 -5.06
CA GLN A 326 -30.42 -3.37 -5.39
C GLN A 326 -29.86 -4.53 -4.56
N ASP A 327 -30.73 -5.27 -3.89
CA ASP A 327 -30.34 -6.44 -3.08
C ASP A 327 -30.24 -7.74 -3.92
N ALA A 328 -29.85 -8.84 -3.26
CA ALA A 328 -29.71 -10.15 -3.90
C ALA A 328 -31.03 -10.77 -4.40
N ASN A 329 -32.18 -10.21 -4.03
CA ASN A 329 -33.50 -10.59 -4.53
C ASN A 329 -33.94 -9.73 -5.74
N GLY A 330 -33.11 -8.76 -6.15
CA GLY A 330 -33.42 -7.79 -7.19
C GLY A 330 -34.24 -6.58 -6.69
N GLN A 331 -34.50 -6.46 -5.38
CA GLN A 331 -35.28 -5.34 -4.83
C GLN A 331 -34.38 -4.10 -4.64
N THR A 332 -34.70 -3.02 -5.35
CA THR A 332 -34.06 -1.72 -5.16
C THR A 332 -34.67 -0.98 -3.98
N THR A 333 -33.83 -0.50 -3.06
CA THR A 333 -34.20 0.32 -1.90
C THR A 333 -33.20 1.45 -1.69
N ASP A 334 -33.65 2.59 -1.18
CA ASP A 334 -32.76 3.66 -0.76
C ASP A 334 -32.01 3.27 0.51
N ARG A 335 -30.68 3.33 0.46
CA ARG A 335 -29.80 2.87 1.53
C ARG A 335 -28.71 3.90 1.83
N HIS A 336 -28.46 4.12 3.12
CA HIS A 336 -27.42 5.07 3.54
C HIS A 336 -26.02 4.50 3.24
N MET A 337 -25.13 5.30 2.64
CA MET A 337 -23.80 4.88 2.19
C MET A 337 -22.99 4.21 3.29
N LEU A 338 -23.00 4.78 4.51
CA LEU A 338 -22.34 4.19 5.68
C LEU A 338 -22.87 2.79 6.09
N ASP A 339 -24.15 2.48 5.81
CA ASP A 339 -24.74 1.15 6.05
C ASP A 339 -24.27 0.11 5.02
N LEU A 340 -23.80 0.55 3.84
CA LEU A 340 -23.30 -0.30 2.76
C LEU A 340 -21.77 -0.45 2.83
N MET A 341 -21.05 0.60 3.24
CA MET A 341 -19.58 0.64 3.29
C MET A 341 -18.95 -0.03 4.52
N ASN A 342 -19.78 -0.61 5.39
CA ASN A 342 -19.36 -1.25 6.65
C ASN A 342 -20.15 -2.56 6.85
N PRO A 343 -19.64 -3.54 7.61
CA PRO A 343 -20.35 -4.78 7.86
C PRO A 343 -21.72 -4.56 8.55
N SER A 344 -22.65 -5.49 8.35
CA SER A 344 -23.99 -5.41 8.95
C SER A 344 -23.94 -5.22 10.47
N GLY A 345 -24.80 -4.35 10.99
CA GLY A 345 -24.87 -4.00 12.41
C GLY A 345 -23.82 -2.99 12.91
N TYR A 346 -22.92 -2.48 12.06
CA TYR A 346 -22.04 -1.36 12.43
C TYR A 346 -22.74 0.00 12.34
N PHE A 347 -23.67 0.14 11.39
CA PHE A 347 -24.47 1.33 11.16
C PHE A 347 -25.94 0.94 10.92
N LYS A 348 -26.84 1.91 11.12
CA LYS A 348 -28.24 1.87 10.70
C LYS A 348 -28.70 3.29 10.37
N ALA A 349 -29.15 3.51 9.13
CA ALA A 349 -29.52 4.82 8.62
C ALA A 349 -28.44 5.88 8.89
N GLY A 350 -27.17 5.53 8.66
CA GLY A 350 -26.02 6.42 8.86
C GLY A 350 -25.60 6.63 10.33
N THR A 351 -26.41 6.23 11.29
CA THR A 351 -26.05 6.27 12.72
C THR A 351 -25.16 5.07 13.05
N ARG A 352 -23.96 5.31 13.61
CA ARG A 352 -23.08 4.24 14.08
C ARG A 352 -23.68 3.54 15.30
N LEU A 353 -23.85 2.22 15.20
CA LEU A 353 -24.26 1.33 16.28
C LEU A 353 -23.08 0.62 16.95
N LYS A 354 -21.97 0.40 16.20
CA LYS A 354 -20.79 -0.31 16.70
C LYS A 354 -19.50 0.39 16.29
N ASP A 355 -18.60 0.49 17.27
CA ASP A 355 -17.27 1.03 17.06
C ASP A 355 -16.36 0.11 16.24
N TRP A 356 -15.47 0.74 15.47
CA TRP A 356 -14.45 0.03 14.69
C TRP A 356 -13.48 -0.71 15.63
N SER A 357 -12.96 -1.86 15.19
CA SER A 357 -11.92 -2.56 15.96
C SER A 357 -10.96 -3.28 15.04
N ILE A 358 -9.66 -3.19 15.36
CA ILE A 358 -8.55 -3.81 14.61
C ILE A 358 -8.68 -5.34 14.47
N LYS A 359 -9.50 -5.99 15.31
CA LYS A 359 -9.79 -7.43 15.22
C LYS A 359 -10.62 -7.82 13.98
N ASN A 360 -11.30 -6.86 13.36
CA ASN A 360 -12.20 -7.09 12.21
C ASN A 360 -11.61 -6.54 10.91
N VAL A 361 -10.28 -6.32 10.89
CA VAL A 361 -9.53 -5.81 9.75
C VAL A 361 -8.99 -6.98 8.92
N PRO A 362 -9.07 -6.94 7.57
CA PRO A 362 -8.47 -7.96 6.72
C PRO A 362 -6.98 -8.17 7.00
N VAL A 363 -6.53 -9.44 6.99
CA VAL A 363 -5.15 -9.86 7.31
C VAL A 363 -4.07 -9.12 6.47
N PHE A 364 -4.45 -8.63 5.29
CA PHE A 364 -3.60 -7.85 4.38
C PHE A 364 -3.27 -6.42 4.86
N SER A 365 -3.91 -5.91 5.93
CA SER A 365 -3.65 -4.55 6.43
C SER A 365 -2.20 -4.33 6.83
N GLY A 366 -1.66 -3.18 6.42
CA GLY A 366 -0.33 -2.69 6.79
C GLY A 366 -0.09 -2.66 8.30
N LYS A 367 -1.15 -2.48 9.11
CA LYS A 367 -1.04 -2.49 10.58
C LYS A 367 -0.76 -3.87 11.15
N LEU A 368 -1.22 -4.93 10.49
CA LEU A 368 -1.07 -6.33 10.91
C LEU A 368 0.27 -6.94 10.48
N LEU A 369 1.07 -6.22 9.68
CA LEU A 369 2.43 -6.62 9.34
C LEU A 369 3.29 -6.71 10.63
N PRO A 370 4.10 -7.77 10.82
CA PRO A 370 4.92 -7.96 12.03
C PRO A 370 5.82 -6.78 12.42
N GLU A 371 6.22 -5.95 11.45
CA GLU A 371 7.03 -4.74 11.62
C GLU A 371 6.29 -3.60 12.37
N PHE A 372 4.95 -3.66 12.45
CA PHE A 372 4.08 -2.65 13.07
C PHE A 372 3.23 -3.23 14.21
N ASP A 373 2.56 -4.37 14.00
CA ASP A 373 1.82 -5.11 15.03
C ASP A 373 2.78 -5.67 16.10
N LYS A 374 3.75 -6.48 15.67
CA LYS A 374 4.57 -7.33 16.56
C LYS A 374 5.81 -6.61 17.06
N ARG A 375 5.66 -5.33 17.43
CA ARG A 375 6.70 -4.51 18.08
C ARG A 375 6.93 -4.94 19.53
N ARG A 376 7.55 -6.11 19.63
CA ARG A 376 8.05 -6.77 20.83
C ARG A 376 8.54 -5.76 21.86
N SER A 377 8.08 -5.93 23.09
CA SER A 377 8.75 -5.28 24.22
C SER A 377 10.14 -5.88 24.37
N ILE A 378 11.07 -5.18 25.02
CA ILE A 378 12.45 -5.67 25.20
C ILE A 378 12.47 -7.04 25.93
N LYS A 379 11.46 -7.34 26.78
CA LYS A 379 11.25 -8.69 27.37
C LYS A 379 11.19 -9.81 26.35
N ASP A 380 10.60 -9.58 25.18
CA ASP A 380 10.34 -10.60 24.16
C ASP A 380 11.56 -10.85 23.24
N MET A 381 12.69 -10.20 23.52
CA MET A 381 14.03 -10.58 23.07
C MET A 381 14.80 -11.40 24.12
N PHE A 382 14.42 -11.33 25.40
CA PHE A 382 15.06 -12.09 26.49
C PHE A 382 14.41 -13.47 26.77
N LYS A 383 13.20 -13.71 26.25
CA LYS A 383 12.60 -15.06 26.21
C LYS A 383 13.36 -15.92 25.18
N ARG A 384 14.21 -16.84 25.65
CA ARG A 384 14.68 -17.96 24.81
C ARG A 384 13.49 -18.80 24.35
N PRO A 385 13.48 -19.35 23.13
CA PRO A 385 12.51 -20.37 22.76
C PRO A 385 12.68 -21.60 23.66
N VAL A 386 11.59 -22.06 24.24
CA VAL A 386 11.54 -23.34 24.96
C VAL A 386 11.12 -24.39 23.94
N ASN A 387 12.02 -25.31 23.61
CA ASN A 387 11.66 -26.48 22.82
C ASN A 387 10.70 -27.36 23.64
N PRO A 388 9.62 -27.90 23.04
CA PRO A 388 8.80 -28.90 23.72
C PRO A 388 9.63 -30.17 23.99
N PRO A 389 9.37 -30.89 25.09
CA PRO A 389 10.07 -32.15 25.37
C PRO A 389 9.69 -33.24 24.35
N PRO A 390 10.59 -34.18 24.04
CA PRO A 390 10.29 -35.27 23.10
C PRO A 390 9.27 -36.25 23.68
N THR A 391 8.21 -36.52 22.93
CA THR A 391 7.21 -37.55 23.27
C THR A 391 7.79 -38.95 23.05
N THR A 392 8.05 -39.67 24.13
CA THR A 392 8.51 -41.08 24.08
C THR A 392 7.39 -42.02 23.63
N SER A 393 7.61 -42.73 22.53
CA SER A 393 6.72 -43.79 22.05
C SER A 393 7.05 -45.13 22.73
N THR A 394 6.16 -45.63 23.59
CA THR A 394 6.23 -46.99 24.13
C THR A 394 4.88 -47.69 24.03
N THR A 395 4.77 -48.60 23.07
CA THR A 395 3.67 -49.57 22.96
C THR A 395 3.88 -50.75 23.91
N ASN A 396 2.83 -51.19 24.62
CA ASN A 396 2.62 -52.59 25.05
C ASN A 396 1.28 -52.75 25.81
N GLY A 397 0.67 -53.94 25.72
CA GLY A 397 -0.43 -54.38 26.60
C GLY A 397 -1.76 -54.73 25.92
N ILE A 398 -2.07 -56.03 25.83
CA ILE A 398 -3.38 -56.59 25.45
C ILE A 398 -3.82 -57.56 26.57
N ALA A 399 -5.03 -57.40 27.15
CA ALA A 399 -5.68 -58.41 28.01
C ALA A 399 -7.18 -58.11 28.32
N ASP A 400 -8.06 -58.36 27.35
CA ASP A 400 -9.29 -59.19 27.38
C ASP A 400 -10.31 -59.23 28.58
N LYS A 401 -11.58 -59.54 28.23
CA LYS A 401 -12.75 -60.04 29.03
C LYS A 401 -13.61 -59.08 29.89
N PRO A 402 -14.90 -59.42 30.15
CA PRO A 402 -15.92 -60.04 29.26
C PRO A 402 -17.34 -59.39 29.40
N ALA A 403 -18.31 -59.86 28.59
CA ALA A 403 -19.73 -59.42 28.64
C ALA A 403 -20.68 -60.53 29.18
N PRO A 404 -21.95 -60.19 29.54
CA PRO A 404 -23.03 -61.18 29.56
C PRO A 404 -24.42 -60.74 29.00
N PHE A 405 -24.91 -61.55 28.06
CA PHE A 405 -26.30 -62.06 27.88
C PHE A 405 -27.50 -61.24 27.33
N ASP A 406 -28.18 -61.88 26.37
CA ASP A 406 -29.54 -61.68 25.84
C ASP A 406 -30.63 -62.48 26.60
N ARG A 407 -31.91 -62.06 26.54
CA ARG A 407 -33.02 -62.86 25.92
C ARG A 407 -34.46 -62.30 26.00
N LYS A 408 -35.15 -62.44 24.85
CA LYS A 408 -36.57 -62.85 24.60
C LYS A 408 -37.77 -61.87 24.62
N THR A 409 -38.67 -62.18 23.66
CA THR A 409 -40.02 -61.72 23.24
C THR A 409 -41.15 -62.55 23.92
N PRO A 410 -42.51 -62.43 23.67
CA PRO A 410 -43.21 -61.98 22.42
C PRO A 410 -44.64 -61.33 22.53
N GLU A 411 -45.35 -61.23 21.37
CA GLU A 411 -46.84 -61.16 21.15
C GLU A 411 -47.63 -59.87 21.56
N ALA A 412 -48.81 -59.48 21.00
CA ALA A 412 -49.50 -59.79 19.71
C ALA A 412 -50.73 -58.86 19.42
N THR A 413 -51.20 -58.86 18.15
CA THR A 413 -52.61 -58.68 17.63
C THR A 413 -53.49 -57.40 17.83
N ASN A 414 -53.68 -56.64 16.72
CA ASN A 414 -54.92 -56.52 15.87
C ASN A 414 -56.17 -55.61 16.21
N ILE A 415 -56.86 -55.16 15.13
CA ILE A 415 -58.32 -54.78 14.94
C ILE A 415 -58.83 -53.29 14.85
N HIS A 416 -59.18 -52.89 13.60
CA HIS A 416 -60.37 -52.15 13.02
C HIS A 416 -60.81 -50.67 13.26
N GLY A 417 -61.21 -50.02 12.13
CA GLY A 417 -62.39 -49.13 11.97
C GLY A 417 -62.13 -47.70 11.41
N GLY A 418 -62.83 -47.15 10.39
CA GLY A 418 -63.81 -47.68 9.40
C GLY A 418 -64.53 -46.59 8.55
N SER A 419 -64.96 -46.92 7.31
CA SER A 419 -65.73 -46.11 6.30
C SER A 419 -65.02 -44.91 5.60
N ASN A 420 -65.12 -44.61 4.28
CA ASN A 420 -66.16 -44.70 3.19
C ASN A 420 -67.08 -43.45 3.10
N ASN A 421 -67.53 -42.91 1.95
CA ASN A 421 -67.19 -43.07 0.51
C ASN A 421 -67.89 -41.95 -0.34
N ASN A 422 -67.37 -41.57 -1.53
CA ASN A 422 -68.11 -41.48 -2.83
C ASN A 422 -67.32 -40.79 -3.97
N SER A 423 -67.84 -40.90 -5.21
CA SER A 423 -67.07 -40.85 -6.47
C SER A 423 -67.66 -39.95 -7.56
N ALA A 424 -66.81 -39.43 -8.46
CA ALA A 424 -67.04 -39.17 -9.90
C ALA A 424 -65.71 -38.72 -10.56
N SER A 425 -65.22 -39.06 -11.77
CA SER A 425 -65.50 -40.00 -12.87
C SER A 425 -65.48 -39.28 -14.24
N GLN A 426 -64.42 -39.45 -15.05
CA GLN A 426 -64.47 -39.87 -16.48
C GLN A 426 -63.09 -39.83 -17.16
N ASP A 427 -63.00 -40.49 -18.32
CA ASP A 427 -61.84 -40.84 -19.16
C ASP A 427 -62.33 -40.78 -20.64
N PRO A 428 -61.49 -40.69 -21.72
CA PRO A 428 -60.93 -41.92 -22.30
C PRO A 428 -59.59 -41.83 -23.11
N ALA A 429 -58.63 -42.68 -22.74
CA ALA A 429 -57.73 -43.54 -23.54
C ALA A 429 -57.43 -43.36 -25.07
N THR A 430 -56.14 -43.48 -25.44
CA THR A 430 -55.52 -44.39 -26.47
C THR A 430 -53.97 -44.25 -26.44
N GLN A 431 -53.13 -45.27 -26.11
CA GLN A 431 -52.65 -46.44 -26.88
C GLN A 431 -51.84 -46.09 -28.16
N THR A 432 -50.67 -46.70 -28.51
CA THR A 432 -50.02 -48.00 -28.18
C THR A 432 -48.46 -47.94 -28.02
N SER A 433 -47.84 -49.07 -27.61
CA SER A 433 -46.38 -49.35 -27.44
C SER A 433 -45.73 -50.03 -28.69
N PRO A 434 -44.46 -50.58 -28.74
CA PRO A 434 -43.70 -51.37 -27.74
C PRO A 434 -42.16 -51.07 -27.66
N ALA A 435 -41.36 -51.98 -27.08
CA ALA A 435 -39.94 -51.79 -26.72
C ALA A 435 -38.93 -52.82 -27.34
N PRO A 436 -37.95 -53.46 -26.65
CA PRO A 436 -36.52 -53.24 -26.94
C PRO A 436 -35.70 -54.48 -27.39
N ILE A 437 -34.49 -54.26 -27.92
CA ILE A 437 -33.50 -55.33 -28.26
C ILE A 437 -32.08 -54.96 -27.77
N GLN A 438 -31.30 -55.96 -27.38
CA GLN A 438 -29.91 -55.88 -26.90
C GLN A 438 -28.89 -56.17 -28.02
N SER A 439 -27.61 -55.77 -27.88
CA SER A 439 -26.46 -56.71 -27.78
C SER A 439 -25.06 -56.08 -27.88
N SER A 440 -24.11 -56.77 -27.25
CA SER A 440 -22.63 -56.75 -27.34
C SER A 440 -21.97 -56.09 -28.58
N SER A 441 -20.81 -55.44 -28.46
CA SER A 441 -19.53 -56.13 -28.14
C SER A 441 -18.31 -55.19 -28.12
N SER A 442 -17.17 -55.69 -27.58
CA SER A 442 -15.82 -55.19 -27.84
C SER A 442 -14.94 -56.41 -28.20
N PRO A 443 -13.93 -56.27 -29.08
CA PRO A 443 -12.58 -55.97 -28.58
C PRO A 443 -11.74 -55.07 -29.52
N GLY A 444 -10.63 -54.52 -29.01
CA GLY A 444 -9.71 -53.67 -29.78
C GLY A 444 -8.33 -54.28 -30.03
N VAL A 445 -7.63 -53.84 -31.09
CA VAL A 445 -6.21 -54.14 -31.34
C VAL A 445 -5.45 -52.92 -31.88
N LYS A 446 -4.39 -52.55 -31.16
CA LYS A 446 -3.13 -51.88 -31.55
C LYS A 446 -3.02 -51.30 -32.98
N ARG A 447 -2.57 -50.04 -33.08
CA ARG A 447 -1.63 -49.64 -34.15
C ARG A 447 -0.59 -48.61 -33.65
N LYS A 448 0.64 -48.80 -34.13
CA LYS A 448 1.91 -48.16 -33.74
C LYS A 448 1.91 -46.63 -33.80
N ALA A 449 2.65 -45.99 -32.90
CA ALA A 449 3.29 -44.69 -33.14
C ALA A 449 4.68 -44.88 -33.78
N SER A 450 5.18 -43.87 -34.48
CA SER A 450 6.52 -43.82 -35.10
C SER A 450 7.53 -43.02 -34.27
N GLU A 451 8.83 -43.25 -34.51
CA GLU A 451 9.91 -42.86 -33.59
C GLU A 451 10.73 -41.65 -34.06
N THR A 452 11.01 -40.72 -33.13
CA THR A 452 12.25 -39.90 -33.05
C THR A 452 12.55 -38.88 -34.19
N PRO A 453 13.57 -37.98 -34.07
CA PRO A 453 14.51 -37.78 -32.96
C PRO A 453 14.56 -36.36 -32.34
N ALA A 454 15.12 -36.28 -31.14
CA ALA A 454 15.59 -35.02 -30.53
C ALA A 454 17.08 -34.78 -30.87
N PRO A 455 17.53 -33.51 -30.98
CA PRO A 455 18.95 -33.19 -31.14
C PRO A 455 19.71 -33.30 -29.81
N LYS A 456 20.75 -34.14 -29.77
CA LYS A 456 21.76 -34.12 -28.70
C LYS A 456 22.83 -33.06 -29.01
N GLY A 457 23.30 -32.35 -27.98
CA GLY A 457 24.41 -31.40 -28.13
C GLY A 457 25.76 -32.07 -28.40
N VAL A 458 26.70 -31.32 -29.00
CA VAL A 458 28.06 -31.76 -29.33
C VAL A 458 29.10 -31.00 -28.49
N LYS A 459 30.11 -31.69 -27.98
CA LYS A 459 31.27 -31.12 -27.26
C LYS A 459 32.59 -31.45 -27.97
N ARG A 460 33.41 -30.43 -28.24
CA ARG A 460 34.88 -30.47 -28.45
C ARG A 460 35.39 -29.02 -28.19
N GLN A 461 36.40 -28.68 -27.37
CA GLN A 461 37.76 -29.21 -27.11
C GLN A 461 38.63 -29.28 -28.38
N LYS A 462 39.93 -28.88 -28.40
CA LYS A 462 40.85 -28.14 -27.48
C LYS A 462 42.12 -27.78 -28.33
N SER A 463 43.05 -26.86 -28.06
CA SER A 463 43.36 -25.89 -26.97
C SER A 463 43.72 -24.52 -27.63
N ASN A 464 44.61 -23.59 -27.22
CA ASN A 464 45.49 -23.27 -26.07
C ASN A 464 45.84 -21.75 -26.17
N GLY A 465 46.45 -21.04 -25.21
CA GLY A 465 46.70 -21.31 -23.79
C GLY A 465 47.70 -20.32 -23.14
N GLN A 466 47.49 -19.98 -21.85
CA GLN A 466 48.44 -19.32 -20.90
C GLN A 466 48.85 -17.86 -21.20
N SER A 467 49.24 -16.99 -20.24
CA SER A 467 49.02 -16.85 -18.77
C SER A 467 49.46 -15.42 -18.35
N THR A 468 49.02 -14.77 -17.26
CA THR A 468 49.39 -15.02 -15.83
C THR A 468 48.45 -14.30 -14.84
N GLN A 469 48.75 -14.37 -13.53
CA GLN A 469 47.91 -13.90 -12.40
C GLN A 469 48.32 -12.51 -11.87
N VAL A 470 47.37 -11.76 -11.26
CA VAL A 470 47.64 -10.78 -10.19
C VAL A 470 46.53 -10.87 -9.12
N LYS A 471 46.89 -10.69 -7.84
CA LYS A 471 45.96 -10.62 -6.69
C LYS A 471 45.33 -9.23 -6.56
N LEU A 472 44.13 -9.15 -5.99
CA LEU A 472 43.67 -7.95 -5.27
C LEU A 472 43.36 -8.29 -3.81
N THR A 473 43.61 -7.31 -2.92
CA THR A 473 43.63 -7.46 -1.47
C THR A 473 42.34 -6.98 -0.81
N ALA A 474 41.98 -7.59 0.32
CA ALA A 474 40.80 -7.21 1.09
C ALA A 474 41.11 -6.10 2.10
N ASN A 475 40.23 -5.09 2.18
CA ASN A 475 40.20 -4.12 3.28
C ASN A 475 38.98 -4.36 4.17
N LYS A 476 39.13 -4.14 5.48
CA LYS A 476 38.19 -4.65 6.52
C LYS A 476 37.23 -3.55 7.01
N GLY A 477 35.93 -3.83 6.96
CA GLY A 477 34.91 -3.12 7.75
C GLY A 477 34.86 -3.63 9.21
N GLN A 478 34.31 -2.82 10.11
CA GLN A 478 34.30 -3.11 11.56
C GLN A 478 33.51 -4.37 11.93
N GLN A 479 34.00 -5.08 12.95
CA GLN A 479 33.37 -6.27 13.53
C GLN A 479 32.42 -5.91 14.69
N SER A 480 31.53 -6.84 15.04
CA SER A 480 30.44 -6.62 16.00
C SER A 480 30.84 -6.76 17.47
N LEU A 481 30.03 -6.15 18.36
CA LEU A 481 30.21 -6.09 19.82
C LEU A 481 30.00 -7.44 20.54
N LYS A 482 30.76 -8.48 20.17
CA LYS A 482 30.64 -9.84 20.72
C LYS A 482 31.72 -10.22 21.74
N GLY A 483 32.49 -9.25 22.24
CA GLY A 483 33.64 -9.44 23.13
C GLY A 483 33.46 -9.05 24.61
N PHE A 484 32.28 -8.59 25.03
CA PHE A 484 32.10 -7.96 26.36
C PHE A 484 31.75 -8.90 27.54
N PHE A 485 31.51 -10.21 27.31
CA PHE A 485 31.09 -11.15 28.36
C PHE A 485 31.71 -12.56 28.20
N ALA A 486 32.98 -12.70 28.58
CA ALA A 486 33.61 -13.97 28.99
C ALA A 486 34.82 -13.66 29.91
N ALA A 487 35.09 -14.52 30.89
CA ALA A 487 36.06 -14.24 31.95
C ALA A 487 37.53 -14.51 31.54
N LYS A 488 38.47 -13.83 32.20
CA LYS A 488 39.92 -14.12 32.12
C LYS A 488 40.32 -15.19 33.14
N THR A 489 41.20 -16.11 32.73
CA THR A 489 42.09 -16.86 33.62
C THR A 489 43.53 -16.34 33.48
N ALA A 490 44.39 -16.63 34.47
CA ALA A 490 45.74 -16.07 34.59
C ALA A 490 46.84 -16.93 33.90
N PRO A 491 48.05 -16.38 33.63
CA PRO A 491 48.98 -16.93 32.63
C PRO A 491 50.28 -17.56 33.21
N SER A 492 51.01 -18.28 32.35
CA SER A 492 52.45 -18.57 32.47
C SER A 492 53.07 -18.79 31.05
N PRO A 493 54.42 -18.79 30.85
CA PRO A 493 55.00 -18.04 29.71
C PRO A 493 56.06 -18.76 28.82
N THR A 494 56.42 -18.16 27.67
CA THR A 494 57.84 -17.96 27.22
C THR A 494 58.05 -17.02 26.00
N LYS A 495 58.93 -16.01 26.19
CA LYS A 495 60.04 -15.46 25.36
C LYS A 495 60.38 -16.05 23.95
N PRO A 496 61.20 -15.35 23.10
CA PRO A 496 61.28 -13.90 22.77
C PRO A 496 61.70 -13.63 21.27
N ALA A 497 62.28 -12.44 20.98
CA ALA A 497 63.23 -12.13 19.87
C ALA A 497 62.69 -11.96 18.41
N ASP A 498 63.23 -11.09 17.53
CA ASP A 498 64.26 -10.04 17.76
C ASP A 498 64.26 -8.83 16.77
N THR A 499 64.73 -7.69 17.29
CA THR A 499 65.48 -6.53 16.73
C THR A 499 65.36 -5.98 15.27
N ASN A 500 65.22 -4.63 15.21
CA ASN A 500 66.04 -3.64 14.43
C ASN A 500 65.87 -3.51 12.88
N THR A 501 66.21 -2.40 12.18
CA THR A 501 66.83 -1.07 12.48
C THR A 501 66.37 -0.02 11.42
N VAL A 502 66.07 1.26 11.73
CA VAL A 502 66.92 2.50 11.58
C VAL A 502 67.36 2.83 10.13
N ALA A 503 67.28 4.06 9.56
CA ALA A 503 66.59 5.34 9.89
C ALA A 503 66.76 6.38 8.73
N SER A 504 66.31 7.64 8.93
CA SER A 504 66.84 8.93 8.37
C SER A 504 66.75 9.24 6.85
N ASP A 505 66.60 10.48 6.35
CA ASP A 505 66.16 11.78 6.93
C ASP A 505 65.88 12.87 5.84
N SER A 506 65.23 14.00 6.22
CA SER A 506 65.13 15.32 5.50
C SER A 506 64.47 15.38 4.09
N ALA A 507 63.62 16.34 3.68
CA ALA A 507 63.52 17.82 3.80
C ALA A 507 64.45 18.59 2.81
N ALA A 508 64.10 19.70 2.12
CA ALA A 508 62.90 20.57 2.06
C ALA A 508 62.77 21.24 0.63
N ALA A 509 61.60 21.57 0.07
CA ALA A 509 60.84 22.86 0.07
C ALA A 509 61.19 23.96 -1.00
N ASN A 510 60.13 24.65 -1.49
CA ASN A 510 60.04 25.94 -2.25
C ASN A 510 60.45 26.05 -3.75
N GLY A 511 59.71 26.87 -4.54
CA GLY A 511 60.13 27.39 -5.87
C GLY A 511 59.00 27.88 -6.82
N HIS A 512 58.95 29.18 -7.15
CA HIS A 512 57.91 29.95 -7.90
C HIS A 512 58.00 29.94 -9.47
N GLN A 513 56.89 30.35 -10.14
CA GLN A 513 56.80 31.15 -11.42
C GLN A 513 57.25 30.51 -12.78
N ASP A 514 56.83 30.94 -14.00
CA ASP A 514 55.78 31.90 -14.48
C ASP A 514 55.36 31.69 -15.97
N VAL A 515 54.20 32.26 -16.37
CA VAL A 515 53.76 32.90 -17.67
C VAL A 515 54.16 32.36 -19.08
N VAL A 516 53.19 32.32 -20.03
CA VAL A 516 53.24 32.80 -21.47
C VAL A 516 51.80 32.87 -22.07
N THR A 517 51.59 33.56 -23.21
CA THR A 517 50.31 34.19 -23.66
C THR A 517 49.72 33.73 -25.02
N ASN A 518 48.52 34.27 -25.39
CA ASN A 518 47.98 34.62 -26.75
C ASN A 518 46.52 34.12 -26.99
N ALA A 519 45.64 34.68 -27.85
CA ALA A 519 45.41 36.04 -28.39
C ALA A 519 44.01 36.07 -29.10
N ILE A 520 43.47 37.25 -29.47
CA ILE A 520 42.09 37.45 -30.02
C ILE A 520 42.11 37.70 -31.55
N PRO A 521 41.00 37.49 -32.29
CA PRO A 521 40.42 38.62 -33.05
C PRO A 521 38.87 38.75 -32.96
N THR A 522 38.33 39.84 -33.52
CA THR A 522 36.96 40.37 -33.33
C THR A 522 36.00 40.07 -34.48
N ASP A 523 34.70 40.35 -34.31
CA ASP A 523 34.00 41.44 -35.05
C ASP A 523 32.51 41.60 -34.67
N ALA A 524 31.92 42.75 -35.01
CA ALA A 524 30.53 43.14 -34.76
C ALA A 524 30.08 44.26 -35.73
N PRO A 525 28.76 44.58 -35.84
CA PRO A 525 28.33 45.91 -36.31
C PRO A 525 27.22 46.57 -35.46
N THR A 526 27.15 47.90 -35.55
CA THR A 526 26.24 48.83 -34.83
C THR A 526 26.01 50.10 -35.72
N PHE A 527 25.18 51.12 -35.44
CA PHE A 527 24.22 51.47 -34.37
C PHE A 527 23.20 52.49 -34.93
N MET A 528 21.90 52.45 -34.56
CA MET A 528 20.94 53.58 -34.76
C MET A 528 19.71 53.47 -33.83
N ASP A 529 18.97 54.56 -33.55
CA ASP A 529 19.35 55.65 -32.63
C ASP A 529 18.08 56.24 -31.93
N PHE A 530 18.29 57.18 -31.00
CA PHE A 530 17.35 57.89 -30.10
C PHE A 530 16.50 59.00 -30.81
N PRO A 531 15.51 59.73 -30.19
CA PRO A 531 15.52 60.19 -28.77
C PRO A 531 14.19 60.50 -28.00
N ASN A 532 14.38 60.82 -26.70
CA ASN A 532 13.89 61.98 -25.91
C ASN A 532 13.20 61.78 -24.52
N ARG A 533 13.37 62.81 -23.66
CA ARG A 533 12.96 62.99 -22.23
C ARG A 533 11.84 64.08 -22.10
N PRO A 534 11.23 64.46 -20.93
CA PRO A 534 11.63 64.44 -19.49
C PRO A 534 10.67 63.62 -18.57
N SER A 535 10.74 63.45 -17.23
CA SER A 535 11.64 63.80 -16.09
C SER A 535 11.26 64.89 -15.04
N THR A 536 10.64 64.47 -13.91
CA THR A 536 10.59 65.07 -12.52
C THR A 536 9.71 66.34 -12.26
N PRO A 537 9.36 66.77 -11.00
CA PRO A 537 9.79 66.34 -9.65
C PRO A 537 8.73 66.24 -8.48
N LYS A 538 9.24 65.91 -7.27
CA LYS A 538 8.76 65.97 -5.85
C LYS A 538 7.52 66.80 -5.42
N LYS A 539 6.79 66.34 -4.37
CA LYS A 539 6.81 66.82 -2.94
C LYS A 539 5.85 65.96 -2.03
N GLU A 540 6.11 65.72 -0.73
CA GLU A 540 5.78 66.51 0.51
C GLU A 540 4.28 66.88 0.64
N GLN A 541 3.59 66.94 1.79
CA GLN A 541 3.87 66.81 3.25
C GLN A 541 2.50 66.55 3.99
N ASP A 542 2.28 66.29 5.29
CA ASP A 542 3.02 66.06 6.57
C ASP A 542 2.03 65.39 7.60
N HIS A 543 2.30 65.46 8.92
CA HIS A 543 1.37 65.38 10.09
C HIS A 543 0.78 64.02 10.52
N ASN A 544 0.43 63.74 11.79
CA ASN A 544 0.86 64.11 13.18
C ASN A 544 -0.17 63.44 14.16
N HIS A 545 0.03 63.21 15.47
CA HIS A 545 1.13 63.45 16.43
C HIS A 545 0.97 62.54 17.69
N HIS A 546 1.95 62.61 18.63
CA HIS A 546 1.85 62.26 20.07
C HIS A 546 1.64 60.78 20.49
N THR A 547 2.20 60.27 21.62
CA THR A 547 3.10 60.87 22.64
C THR A 547 3.99 59.80 23.33
N SER A 548 5.22 60.20 23.69
CA SER A 548 6.07 59.57 24.75
C SER A 548 5.81 60.32 26.10
N PRO A 549 6.65 60.36 27.19
CA PRO A 549 8.08 59.98 27.43
C PRO A 549 8.21 58.91 28.57
N HIS A 550 9.33 58.53 29.22
CA HIS A 550 10.62 59.14 29.65
C HIS A 550 11.71 58.03 29.71
N SER A 551 12.98 58.17 29.28
CA SER A 551 14.13 59.05 29.64
C SER A 551 14.92 58.58 30.90
N ILE A 552 16.17 58.07 30.79
CA ILE A 552 17.49 58.78 30.86
C ILE A 552 17.91 59.11 32.32
N ASN A 553 19.16 58.92 32.80
CA ASN A 553 20.45 58.54 32.16
C ASN A 553 21.04 57.22 32.79
N ASP A 554 22.31 56.93 33.15
CA ASP A 554 23.63 57.61 33.19
C ASP A 554 24.82 56.59 33.03
N ASP A 555 26.09 56.97 33.29
CA ASP A 555 27.31 56.24 32.84
C ASP A 555 28.45 56.10 33.90
N LYS A 556 29.29 55.04 33.80
CA LYS A 556 30.78 55.05 33.97
C LYS A 556 31.48 53.66 34.10
N THR A 557 32.43 53.38 33.17
CA THR A 557 33.80 52.81 33.33
C THR A 557 34.10 51.56 34.22
N SER A 558 35.02 50.62 33.90
CA SER A 558 35.89 50.41 32.72
C SER A 558 36.72 49.08 32.80
N ILE A 559 36.83 48.35 31.68
CA ILE A 559 37.97 47.51 31.18
C ILE A 559 38.59 46.40 32.07
N VAL A 560 38.70 45.16 31.54
CA VAL A 560 39.91 44.25 31.46
C VAL A 560 39.50 42.78 31.22
N SER A 561 40.26 42.08 30.37
CA SER A 561 40.32 40.61 30.14
C SER A 561 41.79 40.17 30.34
N PRO A 562 42.19 38.89 30.61
CA PRO A 562 41.72 37.69 29.88
C PRO A 562 41.87 36.29 30.58
N THR A 563 41.78 35.22 29.76
CA THR A 563 42.41 33.87 29.88
C THR A 563 41.86 32.75 30.80
N LYS A 564 42.02 31.51 30.33
CA LYS A 564 41.76 30.21 31.00
C LYS A 564 42.95 29.75 31.86
N PRO A 565 42.69 28.83 32.81
CA PRO A 565 43.50 27.59 32.91
C PRO A 565 42.68 26.28 32.77
N ASP A 566 43.35 25.14 32.98
CA ASP A 566 42.96 23.76 32.63
C ASP A 566 42.16 22.96 33.69
N PRO A 567 41.53 21.81 33.32
CA PRO A 567 40.68 21.02 34.22
C PRO A 567 41.45 20.09 35.20
N PRO A 568 40.89 19.79 36.39
CA PRO A 568 41.50 18.91 37.40
C PRO A 568 41.35 17.39 37.10
N PRO A 569 42.20 16.54 37.71
CA PRO A 569 42.28 15.10 37.44
C PRO A 569 41.20 14.24 38.17
N PRO A 570 40.99 12.98 37.73
CA PRO A 570 40.02 12.06 38.35
C PRO A 570 40.53 11.43 39.66
N PRO A 571 39.63 11.14 40.64
CA PRO A 571 39.99 10.44 41.87
C PRO A 571 40.10 8.91 41.69
N SER A 572 41.03 8.31 42.44
CA SER A 572 41.30 6.86 42.47
C SER A 572 40.35 6.08 43.39
N PRO A 573 40.19 4.75 43.22
CA PRO A 573 39.26 3.93 44.01
C PRO A 573 39.82 3.49 45.38
N SER A 574 38.99 3.50 46.42
CA SER A 574 39.37 3.06 47.78
C SER A 574 38.28 2.26 48.50
N ALA A 575 38.41 0.93 48.40
CA ALA A 575 38.18 -0.13 49.41
C ALA A 575 36.94 -0.19 50.35
N TYR A 576 36.61 -1.44 50.71
CA TYR A 576 35.63 -1.91 51.70
C TYR A 576 34.13 -1.75 51.32
N SER A 577 33.23 -2.65 51.74
CA SER A 577 33.39 -3.88 52.54
C SER A 577 32.66 -5.08 51.90
N THR A 578 33.10 -6.30 52.23
CA THR A 578 32.30 -7.52 52.05
C THR A 578 31.35 -7.68 53.22
N ASP A 579 30.04 -7.69 52.98
CA ASP A 579 29.05 -8.19 53.94
C ASP A 579 28.16 -9.25 53.27
N GLY A 580 27.84 -10.30 54.02
CA GLY A 580 27.29 -11.57 53.56
C GLY A 580 25.75 -11.60 53.49
N SER A 581 25.13 -10.59 52.89
CA SER A 581 23.66 -10.61 52.70
C SER A 581 23.27 -11.56 51.58
N VAL A 582 22.52 -12.62 51.91
CA VAL A 582 21.99 -13.59 50.94
C VAL A 582 20.88 -12.93 50.13
N HIS A 583 21.23 -12.41 48.96
CA HIS A 583 20.26 -11.86 48.01
C HIS A 583 19.30 -12.96 47.51
N ASP A 584 18.04 -12.91 47.97
CA ASP A 584 16.98 -13.73 47.41
C ASP A 584 16.80 -13.44 45.89
N PRO A 585 17.04 -14.43 45.01
CA PRO A 585 16.88 -14.25 43.58
C PRO A 585 15.42 -14.09 43.16
N ILE A 586 14.43 -14.41 44.01
CA ILE A 586 13.00 -14.24 43.72
C ILE A 586 12.63 -12.75 43.84
N ALA A 587 12.87 -12.13 45.00
CA ALA A 587 12.63 -10.69 45.21
C ALA A 587 13.32 -9.80 44.17
N ALA A 588 14.57 -10.13 43.81
CA ALA A 588 15.28 -9.43 42.74
C ALA A 588 14.60 -9.61 41.36
N LYS A 589 14.20 -10.84 41.03
CA LYS A 589 13.57 -11.19 39.76
C LYS A 589 12.19 -10.56 39.59
N ASP A 590 11.40 -10.42 40.64
CA ASP A 590 10.11 -9.72 40.59
C ASP A 590 10.29 -8.21 40.44
N SER A 591 11.26 -7.61 41.12
CA SER A 591 11.62 -6.19 40.93
C SER A 591 12.00 -5.90 39.47
N TRP A 592 12.93 -6.68 38.91
CA TRP A 592 13.33 -6.57 37.48
C TRP A 592 12.17 -6.90 36.53
N THR A 593 11.31 -7.87 36.85
CA THR A 593 10.15 -8.22 36.01
C THR A 593 9.10 -7.11 36.01
N ARG A 594 8.92 -6.40 37.13
CA ARG A 594 8.04 -5.22 37.22
C ARG A 594 8.63 -4.07 36.40
N LEU A 595 9.91 -3.75 36.60
CA LEU A 595 10.64 -2.66 35.92
C LEU A 595 10.71 -2.84 34.39
N MET A 596 10.88 -4.06 33.89
CA MET A 596 10.98 -4.37 32.46
C MET A 596 9.63 -4.43 31.73
N SER A 597 8.50 -4.20 32.41
CA SER A 597 7.18 -4.19 31.77
C SER A 597 6.90 -2.82 31.14
N LYS A 598 6.55 -2.78 29.84
CA LYS A 598 5.67 -1.68 29.39
C LYS A 598 4.32 -1.85 30.10
N PRO A 599 3.75 -0.81 30.74
CA PRO A 599 2.35 -0.87 31.18
C PRO A 599 1.45 -1.23 30.00
N ALA A 600 0.44 -2.06 30.25
CA ALA A 600 -0.68 -2.19 29.31
C ALA A 600 -1.31 -0.79 29.15
N ALA A 601 -1.50 -0.33 27.93
CA ALA A 601 -1.94 1.05 27.70
C ALA A 601 -3.29 1.33 28.40
N PRO A 602 -3.50 2.56 28.92
CA PRO A 602 -4.80 2.97 29.45
C PRO A 602 -5.88 2.76 28.39
N LEU A 603 -7.07 2.34 28.82
CA LEU A 603 -8.23 2.42 27.96
C LEU A 603 -8.66 3.89 27.86
N CYS A 604 -9.06 4.34 26.67
CA CYS A 604 -9.69 5.64 26.50
C CYS A 604 -11.14 5.62 26.97
N GLU A 605 -11.81 6.77 26.91
CA GLU A 605 -13.23 6.90 27.29
C GLU A 605 -14.19 6.01 26.47
N HIS A 606 -13.73 5.42 25.36
CA HIS A 606 -14.46 4.44 24.55
C HIS A 606 -14.11 2.97 24.86
N GLY A 607 -13.31 2.71 25.89
CA GLY A 607 -12.85 1.36 26.26
C GLY A 607 -11.74 0.78 25.37
N GLU A 608 -11.24 1.54 24.39
CA GLU A 608 -10.17 1.10 23.49
C GLU A 608 -8.77 1.35 24.07
N PRO A 609 -7.78 0.46 23.87
CA PRO A 609 -6.40 0.74 24.24
C PRO A 609 -5.85 2.01 23.59
N CYS A 610 -5.35 2.94 24.39
CA CYS A 610 -4.68 4.15 23.91
C CYS A 610 -3.40 3.81 23.13
N LYS A 611 -3.14 4.54 22.05
CA LYS A 611 -1.84 4.50 21.37
C LYS A 611 -0.80 5.31 22.15
N THR A 612 0.48 4.94 22.02
CA THR A 612 1.60 5.74 22.53
C THR A 612 2.09 6.71 21.46
N MET A 613 2.29 7.97 21.83
CA MET A 613 2.86 9.03 21.00
C MET A 613 4.13 9.60 21.65
N LEU A 614 5.07 10.06 20.83
CA LEU A 614 6.31 10.71 21.28
C LEU A 614 6.27 12.20 20.97
N THR A 615 6.57 13.04 21.95
CA THR A 615 6.56 14.51 21.79
C THR A 615 7.79 14.96 20.98
N LYS A 616 7.58 15.36 19.73
CA LYS A 616 8.63 15.88 18.83
C LYS A 616 8.74 17.41 18.79
N LYS A 617 7.77 18.14 19.37
CA LYS A 617 7.80 19.61 19.49
C LYS A 617 8.94 20.01 20.45
N LYS A 618 9.73 21.02 20.08
CA LYS A 618 10.78 21.60 20.96
C LYS A 618 10.16 22.19 22.23
N GLY A 619 10.84 22.00 23.36
CA GLY A 619 10.42 22.44 24.70
C GLY A 619 10.64 21.35 25.75
N GLU A 620 10.27 21.63 27.00
CA GLU A 620 10.49 20.76 28.17
C GLU A 620 9.96 19.33 28.02
N ASN A 621 8.87 19.17 27.27
CA ASN A 621 8.25 17.87 27.03
C ASN A 621 8.85 17.10 25.83
N GLN A 622 9.84 17.66 25.12
CA GLN A 622 10.46 16.99 23.97
C GLN A 622 11.07 15.64 24.39
N GLY A 623 10.73 14.57 23.66
CA GLY A 623 11.14 13.20 24.00
C GLY A 623 10.28 12.52 25.08
N ARG A 624 9.35 13.21 25.75
CA ARG A 624 8.37 12.54 26.62
C ARG A 624 7.31 11.82 25.79
N SER A 625 7.00 10.59 26.18
CA SER A 625 5.91 9.79 25.60
C SER A 625 4.60 9.97 26.38
N PHE A 626 3.48 9.95 25.66
CA PHE A 626 2.13 9.99 26.22
C PHE A 626 1.20 8.99 25.54
N PHE A 627 0.18 8.56 26.25
CA PHE A 627 -0.96 7.80 25.75
C PHE A 627 -2.09 8.74 25.32
N MET A 628 -2.77 8.41 24.23
CA MET A 628 -4.00 9.09 23.78
C MET A 628 -4.94 8.15 23.03
N CYS A 629 -6.21 8.54 22.90
CA CYS A 629 -7.18 7.83 22.05
C CYS A 629 -6.70 7.71 20.59
N ALA A 630 -6.91 6.54 19.98
CA ALA A 630 -6.44 6.19 18.63
C ALA A 630 -7.42 6.56 17.50
N ARG A 631 -8.65 6.99 17.83
CA ARG A 631 -9.67 7.44 16.88
C ARG A 631 -9.25 8.72 16.12
N PRO A 632 -9.80 8.99 14.93
CA PRO A 632 -9.54 10.23 14.19
C PRO A 632 -10.21 11.43 14.87
N LEU A 633 -9.76 12.66 14.60
CA LEU A 633 -10.51 13.86 14.99
C LEU A 633 -11.82 13.95 14.19
N GLY A 634 -12.83 14.59 14.76
CA GLY A 634 -14.13 14.79 14.11
C GLY A 634 -14.12 15.91 13.07
N PRO A 635 -15.21 16.07 12.28
CA PRO A 635 -15.37 17.18 11.32
C PRO A 635 -15.30 18.56 11.99
N SER A 636 -15.62 18.62 13.28
CA SER A 636 -15.47 19.79 14.16
C SER A 636 -14.01 20.20 14.42
N GLY A 637 -13.04 19.33 14.13
CA GLY A 637 -11.65 19.43 14.60
C GLY A 637 -11.48 19.24 16.12
N ALA A 638 -12.58 19.11 16.87
CA ALA A 638 -12.59 19.00 18.32
C ALA A 638 -12.35 17.56 18.79
N LYS A 639 -12.23 17.40 20.12
CA LYS A 639 -12.28 16.10 20.78
C LYS A 639 -13.72 15.83 21.24
N GLU A 640 -14.29 14.71 20.83
CA GLU A 640 -15.69 14.37 21.02
C GLU A 640 -15.84 13.07 21.82
N LYS A 641 -16.79 13.06 22.77
CA LYS A 641 -17.04 11.92 23.67
C LYS A 641 -18.25 11.13 23.18
N ASN A 642 -18.25 9.81 23.42
CA ASN A 642 -19.33 8.89 23.00
C ASN A 642 -19.62 8.92 21.48
N SER A 643 -18.63 9.28 20.66
CA SER A 643 -18.71 9.30 19.19
C SER A 643 -17.64 8.42 18.54
N GLN A 644 -17.72 8.24 17.22
CA GLN A 644 -16.70 7.56 16.41
C GLN A 644 -15.36 8.32 16.31
N TRP A 645 -15.31 9.53 16.88
CA TRP A 645 -14.18 10.45 16.82
C TRP A 645 -13.37 10.41 18.13
N ARG A 646 -12.28 11.18 18.18
CA ARG A 646 -11.29 11.18 19.26
C ARG A 646 -11.82 11.83 20.54
N CYS A 647 -11.91 11.08 21.63
CA CYS A 647 -12.24 11.61 22.96
C CYS A 647 -11.09 12.38 23.61
N ALA A 648 -11.37 12.98 24.78
CA ALA A 648 -10.45 13.86 25.51
C ALA A 648 -9.14 13.17 25.92
N THR A 649 -9.23 11.90 26.29
CA THR A 649 -8.21 11.03 26.90
C THR A 649 -6.76 11.35 26.50
N PHE A 650 -5.97 11.70 27.52
CA PHE A 650 -4.53 11.92 27.46
C PHE A 650 -3.90 11.55 28.81
N HIS A 651 -2.81 10.77 28.80
CA HIS A 651 -2.01 10.46 30.00
C HIS A 651 -0.53 10.41 29.64
N TRP A 652 0.36 11.09 30.38
CA TRP A 652 1.80 10.88 30.18
C TRP A 652 2.18 9.43 30.53
N CYS A 653 3.09 8.83 29.77
CA CYS A 653 3.57 7.47 30.08
C CYS A 653 4.40 7.40 31.37
N SER A 654 4.83 8.54 31.92
CA SER A 654 5.45 8.68 33.25
C SER A 654 4.41 8.59 34.38
N ASP A 655 3.21 9.10 34.12
CA ASP A 655 2.19 9.38 35.13
C ASP A 655 1.17 8.23 35.21
N PHE A 656 0.99 7.48 34.11
CA PHE A 656 0.15 6.28 34.07
C PHE A 656 0.79 5.11 34.84
N LYS A 657 0.54 5.11 36.15
CA LYS A 657 0.70 3.94 37.03
C LYS A 657 -0.56 3.07 36.98
N LYS A 658 -0.39 1.77 37.19
CA LYS A 658 -1.44 0.75 37.13
C LYS A 658 -1.57 0.05 38.48
#